data_AF-A0A3R7F8J5-F1
#
_entry.id   AF-A0A3R7F8J5-F1
#
_cell.length_a   1.000
_cell.length_b   1.000
_cell.length_c   1.000
_cell.angle_alpha   90.00
_cell.angle_beta   90.00
_cell.angle_gamma   90.00
#
_symmetry.space_group_name_H-M   'P 1'
#
loop_
_entity.id
_entity.type
_entity.pdbx_description
1 polymer ?
#
loop_
_entity_poly.entity_id
_entity_poly.type
_entity_poly.pdbx_seq_one_letter_code
_entity_poly.pdbx_strand_id
1 'polypeptide(L)'
;MRRWFAEWSLAGLFALSKTAAVAEAENPQALLSCNYEEGSFTTFRNPAFPSHSIRIKEQNDEVCDAGSKQFTGWLDFHGKNIFFWYFDSLNDPLTDPLTLWLTGGPGVSSLVGLMLELGPCRIKTGGNHTERNPYSWTRNSSMIFVDQPVGTGLSYMNSHLDIPTTSEIAAEDMYIFLQILMTEVFPERRQTPFHIAGESYAGHYIPTLSREILRQNQVPETPEIPLRSILIGNGYVSPLDTLYGYYETLCTTKPGVDEPVFNQTRCQIISENLPRCISIYEVCYRYPDEVLCKATDAVCGVIKELYHNESHAGGRDPFDITRTCEVDHLCYSQTLEIQKYINKPSTWAALGVPEAVLNFSIESREVASAFEATTDLYSNVMTDIKYTLEHGVDVLIYNGNLDLACNTAGNLRWADALRWNGQAPFTSEDLKPWYSNVGGSKVKAGSFKEVFASVSNGVSGKQRFAVSPEVRASVPADDEDIPVNTFRAWFLGIVGTVILTALNQFFQLHSPPLFLSAYLAILVTFPCGRLMEAVLPERKWKILGWTFTLNPGRFNQKEHCIVAVMASLVTAFDNGSLATDVYVAFEKFLHIPISLGYRFLFLLTTQALSFGIAGLFHKFLVEPAACVWPGVLPTCSMLYTMHQRNRENEEANGWKISRMKLFAVVILCGALYQFLPGFLFTGLTTFAWITWIVPNNVTVNQVFGAISGMDLLPMTLDWNQITGYLGSPLLVPTWALTNVFCGSIFFLWIVSPALHWSNVWQGMYMPFSSAKTFDNTGKPYNTSRVMNSDYSLNQTAYHEYSPVFLSTTSVLSYGLGFAAVASIIVHTALYHRHEIWHGLLASIGKASGEEKPDIHARLMKKYKQVPSWWYGCTLLAIFGISIAFLYVYDTGLPWYGLILAIALHVVLLLPTGIMMAYCNIKLSTAVISALIAGYIWPGKMMNNVVFKIFTLVSSAQGLGYISAMKLAHYMKIPPRVTFAAQCTGIIVSWLTQTAVNVWAMGNVEDICTPEASNNFLCPLAAGYAANATFWGLIGPKRLFSEGSMYRSMLWFFLIGAVSPIVLYLLDRRFPRATLRKIHLPAIFASTASIPPATAANYMAWGIVGLYFNGHLKRRYRRWWMKYNYILSAGLDAALAVGNFLIFFCLAYPGVRVKWFGNEITARTADGMGVPLRTVERGQTFGPRTWN
;
A
#
# COMPACT_ATOMS: atom_id res chain seq x y z
N MET A 1 6.82 3.51 22.62
CA MET A 1 7.67 3.06 23.76
C MET A 1 8.68 1.99 23.36
N ARG A 2 8.48 0.65 23.54
CA ARG A 2 9.57 -0.37 23.45
C ARG A 2 10.62 -0.23 22.33
N ARG A 3 10.25 0.19 21.11
CA ARG A 3 11.19 0.35 19.99
C ARG A 3 12.06 1.64 20.04
N TRP A 4 11.70 2.59 20.91
CA TRP A 4 12.53 3.76 21.24
C TRP A 4 13.58 3.37 22.28
N PHE A 5 13.20 2.62 23.33
CA PHE A 5 14.12 2.12 24.34
C PHE A 5 15.06 1.00 23.85
N ALA A 6 14.63 0.13 22.91
CA ALA A 6 15.34 -1.12 22.58
C ALA A 6 16.28 -1.11 21.35
N GLU A 7 16.44 -0.01 20.60
CA GLU A 7 17.31 0.00 19.40
C GLU A 7 18.78 0.39 19.67
N TRP A 8 19.21 0.60 20.93
CA TRP A 8 20.55 1.08 21.29
C TRP A 8 21.48 0.11 22.06
N SER A 9 21.03 -1.11 22.41
CA SER A 9 21.87 -2.12 23.08
C SER A 9 23.06 -2.66 22.25
N LEU A 10 23.17 -2.26 20.98
CA LEU A 10 24.30 -2.59 20.08
C LEU A 10 25.32 -1.46 19.92
N ALA A 11 25.03 -0.23 20.37
CA ALA A 11 25.96 0.89 20.29
C ALA A 11 26.95 0.94 21.46
N GLY A 12 26.55 0.42 22.64
CA GLY A 12 27.43 0.30 23.81
C GLY A 12 28.68 -0.55 23.59
N LEU A 13 28.69 -1.39 22.54
CA LEU A 13 29.84 -2.24 22.17
C LEU A 13 30.94 -1.51 21.37
N PHE A 14 30.72 -0.28 20.89
CA PHE A 14 31.71 0.47 20.11
C PHE A 14 32.28 1.73 20.79
N ALA A 15 31.68 2.18 21.91
CA ALA A 15 32.18 3.33 22.68
C ALA A 15 33.39 3.01 23.58
N LEU A 16 33.68 1.74 23.85
CA LEU A 16 34.72 1.27 24.78
C LEU A 16 36.18 1.33 24.26
N SER A 17 36.47 2.10 23.20
CA SER A 17 37.79 2.08 22.53
C SER A 17 38.58 3.41 22.54
N LYS A 18 38.05 4.49 23.16
CA LYS A 18 38.72 5.82 23.15
C LYS A 18 38.57 6.66 24.43
N THR A 19 38.99 6.13 25.57
CA THR A 19 39.57 6.92 26.70
C THR A 19 40.16 5.98 27.77
N ALA A 20 41.32 5.38 27.48
CA ALA A 20 42.12 4.71 28.50
C ALA A 20 43.10 5.72 29.13
N ALA A 21 42.72 6.35 30.23
CA ALA A 21 43.58 7.22 31.03
C ALA A 21 43.18 7.17 32.53
N VAL A 22 43.67 6.14 33.20
CA VAL A 22 43.92 5.98 34.64
C VAL A 22 43.18 6.92 35.61
N ALA A 23 42.22 6.36 36.34
CA ALA A 23 42.05 6.57 37.79
C ALA A 23 41.81 5.19 38.43
N GLU A 24 42.30 4.98 39.65
CA GLU A 24 42.39 3.65 40.27
C GLU A 24 41.04 3.10 40.77
N ALA A 25 41.02 1.79 41.01
CA ALA A 25 39.79 1.03 41.25
C ALA A 25 39.24 1.18 42.68
N GLU A 26 37.93 1.38 42.79
CA GLU A 26 37.14 0.80 43.87
C GLU A 26 36.09 -0.15 43.30
N ASN A 27 35.70 -1.13 44.12
CA ASN A 27 34.91 -2.29 43.72
C ASN A 27 33.46 -1.90 43.33
N PRO A 28 32.99 -2.15 42.09
CA PRO A 28 31.64 -1.77 41.68
C PRO A 28 30.51 -2.52 42.43
N GLN A 29 30.82 -3.61 43.15
CA GLN A 29 29.86 -4.26 44.05
C GLN A 29 29.79 -3.64 45.46
N ALA A 30 30.70 -2.72 45.81
CA ALA A 30 30.71 -2.03 47.11
C ALA A 30 29.90 -0.72 47.12
N LEU A 31 29.63 -0.11 45.96
CA LEU A 31 28.86 1.15 45.87
C LEU A 31 27.33 0.96 45.97
N LEU A 32 26.84 -0.28 45.98
CA LEU A 32 25.43 -0.61 46.25
C LEU A 32 25.08 -0.58 47.76
N SER A 33 26.05 -0.35 48.65
CA SER A 33 25.83 -0.28 50.10
C SER A 33 25.86 1.17 50.63
N CYS A 34 25.03 2.04 50.06
CA CYS A 34 24.43 3.10 50.86
C CYS A 34 23.44 2.44 51.83
N ASN A 35 23.83 2.28 53.10
CA ASN A 35 22.95 1.78 54.14
C ASN A 35 21.87 2.83 54.45
N TYR A 36 20.79 2.86 53.65
CA TYR A 36 19.56 3.52 54.05
C TYR A 36 19.01 2.81 55.29
N GLU A 37 18.83 3.53 56.39
CA GLU A 37 18.12 3.00 57.55
C GLU A 37 16.65 2.76 57.17
N GLU A 38 16.17 1.51 57.29
CA GLU A 38 14.80 1.16 56.94
C GLU A 38 13.78 2.04 57.70
N GLY A 39 13.08 2.90 56.96
CA GLY A 39 11.97 3.72 57.47
C GLY A 39 12.26 5.20 57.70
N SER A 40 13.52 5.66 57.68
CA SER A 40 13.88 7.08 57.90
C SER A 40 14.20 7.84 56.60
N PHE A 41 14.24 9.18 56.67
CA PHE A 41 14.65 10.03 55.54
C PHE A 41 16.16 10.30 55.58
N THR A 42 16.82 10.09 54.44
CA THR A 42 18.20 10.53 54.19
C THR A 42 18.19 11.84 53.40
N THR A 43 18.99 12.84 53.79
CA THR A 43 19.04 14.15 53.14
C THR A 43 20.35 14.37 52.38
N PHE A 44 20.23 14.66 51.09
CA PHE A 44 21.32 14.97 50.16
C PHE A 44 21.36 16.47 49.85
N ARG A 45 22.55 17.03 49.69
CA ARG A 45 22.79 18.46 49.41
C ARG A 45 23.90 18.62 48.39
N ASN A 46 23.71 19.49 47.41
CA ASN A 46 24.72 19.80 46.41
C ASN A 46 25.37 21.17 46.69
N PRO A 47 26.71 21.32 46.66
CA PRO A 47 27.37 22.59 46.96
C PRO A 47 27.03 23.76 46.03
N ALA A 48 26.63 23.50 44.78
CA ALA A 48 26.21 24.55 43.84
C ALA A 48 24.81 25.10 44.14
N PHE A 49 23.99 24.36 44.89
CA PHE A 49 22.63 24.73 45.29
C PHE A 49 22.46 24.68 46.82
N PRO A 50 23.19 25.50 47.60
CA PRO A 50 23.28 25.37 49.05
C PRO A 50 21.97 25.61 49.80
N SER A 51 20.98 26.23 49.16
CA SER A 51 19.62 26.44 49.68
C SER A 51 18.64 25.31 49.34
N HIS A 52 19.08 24.28 48.62
CA HIS A 52 18.27 23.17 48.13
C HIS A 52 18.78 21.85 48.71
N SER A 53 17.87 20.93 49.05
CA SER A 53 18.22 19.58 49.50
C SER A 53 17.17 18.58 49.09
N ILE A 54 17.58 17.37 48.69
CA ILE A 54 16.66 16.25 48.47
C ILE A 54 16.63 15.38 49.73
N ARG A 55 15.48 15.28 50.40
CA ARG A 55 15.22 14.20 51.36
C ARG A 55 14.55 13.03 50.66
N ILE A 56 15.02 11.82 50.91
CA ILE A 56 14.54 10.60 50.24
C ILE A 56 14.46 9.44 51.23
N LYS A 57 13.48 8.55 51.02
CA LYS A 57 13.20 7.37 51.84
C LYS A 57 12.84 6.20 50.93
N GLU A 58 13.38 5.01 51.20
CA GLU A 58 13.00 3.77 50.51
C GLU A 58 11.60 3.32 50.97
N GLN A 59 10.77 2.86 50.03
CA GLN A 59 9.40 2.39 50.26
C GLN A 59 9.27 0.90 49.91
N ASN A 60 8.21 0.26 50.42
CA ASN A 60 7.93 -1.16 50.18
C ASN A 60 6.72 -1.36 49.24
N ASP A 61 6.55 -2.61 48.78
CA ASP A 61 5.45 -2.99 47.89
C ASP A 61 4.05 -2.91 48.53
N GLU A 62 3.92 -2.61 49.83
CA GLU A 62 2.62 -2.35 50.48
C GLU A 62 2.07 -0.97 50.09
N VAL A 63 2.94 0.02 49.85
CA VAL A 63 2.56 1.37 49.44
C VAL A 63 2.25 1.42 47.94
N CYS A 64 3.02 0.70 47.13
CA CYS A 64 2.82 0.53 45.69
C CYS A 64 3.43 -0.81 45.25
N ASP A 65 2.61 -1.79 44.86
CA ASP A 65 3.04 -3.12 44.37
C ASP A 65 3.87 -3.00 43.07
N ALA A 66 5.16 -2.68 43.21
CA ALA A 66 6.06 -2.32 42.13
C ALA A 66 7.08 -3.40 41.82
N GLY A 67 7.61 -4.08 42.85
CA GLY A 67 8.62 -5.15 42.79
C GLY A 67 9.94 -4.76 42.12
N SER A 68 10.21 -3.46 42.08
CA SER A 68 11.53 -2.88 42.00
C SER A 68 11.75 -2.05 43.26
N LYS A 69 13.00 -1.65 43.54
CA LYS A 69 13.25 -0.64 44.56
C LYS A 69 12.50 0.64 44.20
N GLN A 70 11.96 1.29 45.22
CA GLN A 70 11.16 2.49 45.06
C GLN A 70 11.46 3.46 46.19
N PHE A 71 11.53 4.74 45.85
CA PHE A 71 11.93 5.78 46.78
C PHE A 71 11.01 6.98 46.64
N THR A 72 10.63 7.56 47.77
CA THR A 72 9.81 8.76 47.82
C THR A 72 10.57 9.86 48.52
N GLY A 73 10.43 11.09 48.05
CA GLY A 73 11.16 12.19 48.63
C GLY A 73 10.61 13.55 48.26
N TRP A 74 11.25 14.58 48.80
CA TRP A 74 11.00 15.97 48.47
C TRP A 74 12.32 16.67 48.13
N LEU A 75 12.33 17.51 47.10
CA LEU A 75 13.27 18.61 46.98
C LEU A 75 12.76 19.76 47.86
N ASP A 76 13.47 20.05 48.94
CA ASP A 76 13.17 21.14 49.87
C ASP A 76 14.05 22.36 49.54
N PHE A 77 13.45 23.54 49.36
CA PHE A 77 14.15 24.78 49.03
C PHE A 77 13.31 26.01 49.37
N HIS A 78 13.88 27.01 50.03
CA HIS A 78 13.22 28.31 50.28
C HIS A 78 11.79 28.25 50.89
N GLY A 79 11.43 27.17 51.60
CA GLY A 79 10.09 26.94 52.15
C GLY A 79 9.06 26.36 51.15
N LYS A 80 9.52 25.99 49.96
CA LYS A 80 8.85 25.18 48.93
C LYS A 80 9.39 23.74 48.96
N ASN A 81 8.56 22.77 48.59
CA ASN A 81 8.88 21.35 48.67
C ASN A 81 8.26 20.63 47.46
N ILE A 82 9.06 20.02 46.58
CA ILE A 82 8.59 19.25 45.41
C ILE A 82 8.69 17.75 45.68
N PHE A 83 7.54 17.08 45.79
CA PHE A 83 7.44 15.63 45.94
C PHE A 83 7.80 14.88 44.67
N PHE A 84 8.53 13.76 44.83
CA PHE A 84 8.79 12.80 43.76
C PHE A 84 8.69 11.35 44.25
N TRP A 85 8.40 10.45 43.32
CA TRP A 85 8.45 9.01 43.50
C TRP A 85 9.32 8.39 42.38
N TYR A 86 10.45 7.82 42.78
CA TYR A 86 11.39 7.10 41.94
C TYR A 86 11.10 5.61 41.97
N PHE A 87 11.25 4.93 40.83
CA PHE A 87 11.22 3.47 40.71
C PHE A 87 12.38 2.99 39.86
N ASP A 88 13.07 1.96 40.34
CA ASP A 88 14.08 1.26 39.57
C ASP A 88 13.46 0.47 38.41
N SER A 89 14.25 0.23 37.35
CA SER A 89 13.82 -0.69 36.31
C SER A 89 13.72 -2.13 36.81
N LEU A 90 12.67 -2.83 36.37
CA LEU A 90 12.45 -4.26 36.61
C LEU A 90 13.34 -5.19 35.76
N ASN A 91 14.20 -4.64 34.89
CA ASN A 91 15.06 -5.42 33.99
C ASN A 91 16.52 -5.34 34.43
N ASP A 92 17.23 -4.25 34.14
CA ASP A 92 18.52 -3.95 34.76
C ASP A 92 18.51 -2.47 35.13
N PRO A 93 18.27 -2.13 36.41
CA PRO A 93 18.18 -0.74 36.81
C PRO A 93 19.40 0.04 36.37
N LEU A 94 20.63 -0.45 36.57
CA LEU A 94 21.87 0.32 36.35
C LEU A 94 22.13 0.69 34.88
N THR A 95 21.74 -0.17 33.93
CA THR A 95 22.01 0.05 32.49
C THR A 95 20.79 0.48 31.67
N ASP A 96 19.56 0.23 32.16
CA ASP A 96 18.34 0.76 31.54
C ASP A 96 18.27 2.30 31.67
N PRO A 97 17.60 2.99 30.73
CA PRO A 97 17.50 4.45 30.73
C PRO A 97 16.74 5.01 31.94
N LEU A 98 16.92 6.31 32.21
CA LEU A 98 16.18 7.05 33.22
C LEU A 98 15.16 7.97 32.55
N THR A 99 13.88 7.86 32.92
CA THR A 99 12.79 8.64 32.33
C THR A 99 12.04 9.42 33.40
N LEU A 100 12.02 10.76 33.27
CA LEU A 100 11.11 11.63 34.02
C LEU A 100 9.72 11.60 33.38
N TRP A 101 8.67 11.44 34.18
CA TRP A 101 7.27 11.60 33.79
C TRP A 101 6.66 12.85 34.45
N LEU A 102 6.04 13.70 33.63
CA LEU A 102 5.29 14.89 34.05
C LEU A 102 3.84 14.81 33.56
N THR A 103 2.88 14.80 34.49
CA THR A 103 1.48 15.07 34.14
C THR A 103 1.25 16.58 33.97
N GLY A 104 0.22 16.96 33.21
CA GLY A 104 -0.08 18.35 32.85
C GLY A 104 -0.99 19.09 33.84
N GLY A 105 -2.18 19.48 33.37
CA GLY A 105 -3.11 20.34 34.09
C GLY A 105 -3.27 21.71 33.42
N PRO A 106 -2.52 22.76 33.80
CA PRO A 106 -1.43 22.78 34.79
C PRO A 106 -1.90 22.49 36.23
N GLY A 107 -1.01 21.93 37.06
CA GLY A 107 -1.31 21.62 38.47
C GLY A 107 -2.00 20.27 38.73
N VAL A 108 -1.85 19.29 37.84
CA VAL A 108 -2.33 17.92 38.06
C VAL A 108 -1.18 17.00 38.51
N SER A 109 -1.41 16.25 39.59
CA SER A 109 -0.43 15.32 40.17
C SER A 109 0.05 14.23 39.20
N SER A 110 1.37 14.02 39.15
CA SER A 110 1.98 12.92 38.39
C SER A 110 1.70 11.54 38.99
N LEU A 111 1.06 11.47 40.16
CA LEU A 111 0.50 10.23 40.70
C LEU A 111 -0.65 9.68 39.84
N VAL A 112 -1.27 10.49 38.98
CA VAL A 112 -2.19 10.00 37.93
C VAL A 112 -1.43 9.12 36.94
N GLY A 113 -0.32 9.61 36.37
CA GLY A 113 0.55 8.82 35.48
C GLY A 113 1.13 7.58 36.15
N LEU A 114 1.43 7.68 37.45
CA LEU A 114 1.90 6.55 38.25
C LEU A 114 0.81 5.48 38.41
N MET A 115 -0.37 5.84 38.93
CA MET A 115 -1.36 4.88 39.45
C MET A 115 -2.54 4.57 38.52
N LEU A 116 -2.77 5.38 37.48
CA LEU A 116 -3.84 5.14 36.49
C LEU A 116 -3.27 4.59 35.18
N GLU A 117 -2.17 5.18 34.71
CA GLU A 117 -1.69 4.98 33.35
C GLU A 117 -0.58 3.91 33.25
N LEU A 118 0.66 4.31 33.60
CA LEU A 118 1.89 3.68 33.13
C LEU A 118 2.93 3.39 34.21
N GLY A 119 2.75 3.88 35.43
CA GLY A 119 3.58 3.51 36.58
C GLY A 119 3.39 2.05 37.02
N PRO A 120 4.16 1.61 38.03
CA PRO A 120 4.37 0.19 38.30
C PRO A 120 3.23 -0.48 39.06
N CYS A 121 2.40 0.29 39.76
CA CYS A 121 1.21 -0.18 40.46
C CYS A 121 -0.04 0.58 39.98
N ARG A 122 -1.22 0.04 40.28
CA ARG A 122 -2.53 0.63 40.03
C ARG A 122 -3.39 0.57 41.27
N ILE A 123 -4.34 1.48 41.41
CA ILE A 123 -5.34 1.38 42.46
C ILE A 123 -6.39 0.34 42.10
N LYS A 124 -6.66 -0.59 43.02
CA LYS A 124 -7.75 -1.55 42.88
C LYS A 124 -9.08 -0.92 43.25
N THR A 125 -10.13 -1.29 42.51
CA THR A 125 -11.52 -0.87 42.71
C THR A 125 -11.92 -0.89 44.19
N GLY A 126 -12.47 0.24 44.65
CA GLY A 126 -12.74 0.56 46.06
C GLY A 126 -11.69 1.47 46.71
N GLY A 127 -10.57 1.77 46.04
CA GLY A 127 -9.52 2.66 46.55
C GLY A 127 -8.77 2.11 47.76
N ASN A 128 -8.64 0.78 47.87
CA ASN A 128 -8.26 0.14 49.12
C ASN A 128 -6.81 -0.35 49.22
N HIS A 129 -6.23 -0.80 48.11
CA HIS A 129 -4.84 -1.25 48.02
C HIS A 129 -4.37 -1.12 46.57
N THR A 130 -3.05 -1.20 46.38
CA THR A 130 -2.45 -1.25 45.05
C THR A 130 -2.39 -2.66 44.48
N GLU A 131 -2.30 -2.78 43.16
CA GLU A 131 -1.99 -4.01 42.44
C GLU A 131 -1.00 -3.71 41.30
N ARG A 132 -0.10 -4.65 41.02
CA ARG A 132 0.94 -4.50 39.98
C ARG A 132 0.39 -4.23 38.59
N ASN A 133 0.97 -3.23 37.90
CA ASN A 133 0.71 -2.95 36.49
C ASN A 133 1.61 -3.81 35.58
N PRO A 134 1.09 -4.86 34.91
CA PRO A 134 1.91 -5.73 34.05
C PRO A 134 2.42 -5.02 32.78
N TYR A 135 1.94 -3.82 32.48
CA TYR A 135 2.29 -3.02 31.30
C TYR A 135 3.13 -1.78 31.61
N SER A 136 3.61 -1.64 32.85
CA SER A 136 4.37 -0.46 33.28
C SER A 136 5.59 -0.15 32.42
N TRP A 137 5.95 1.14 32.35
CA TRP A 137 7.19 1.60 31.73
C TRP A 137 8.43 1.24 32.57
N THR A 138 8.29 1.00 33.89
CA THR A 138 9.40 0.54 34.75
C THR A 138 10.01 -0.79 34.29
N ARG A 139 9.32 -1.52 33.40
CA ARG A 139 9.81 -2.76 32.79
C ARG A 139 11.14 -2.64 32.04
N ASN A 140 11.52 -1.46 31.56
CA ASN A 140 12.72 -1.21 30.73
C ASN A 140 13.25 0.23 30.83
N SER A 141 13.01 0.89 31.97
CA SER A 141 13.48 2.24 32.30
C SER A 141 13.34 2.39 33.82
N SER A 142 14.30 3.00 34.51
CA SER A 142 13.99 3.62 35.81
C SER A 142 13.09 4.84 35.53
N MET A 143 12.11 5.09 36.41
CA MET A 143 11.08 6.11 36.23
C MET A 143 11.05 7.08 37.41
N ILE A 144 10.86 8.36 37.12
CA ILE A 144 10.62 9.40 38.14
C ILE A 144 9.26 10.03 37.87
N PHE A 145 8.37 10.03 38.85
CA PHE A 145 7.11 10.77 38.81
C PHE A 145 7.24 11.97 39.76
N VAL A 146 6.95 13.18 39.29
CA VAL A 146 7.15 14.40 40.08
C VAL A 146 5.89 15.24 40.08
N ASP A 147 5.41 15.58 41.28
CA ASP A 147 4.29 16.50 41.45
C ASP A 147 4.82 17.93 41.29
N GLN A 148 4.67 18.49 40.10
CA GLN A 148 5.16 19.84 39.78
C GLN A 148 4.09 20.62 39.02
N PRO A 149 4.06 21.96 39.14
CA PRO A 149 4.89 22.81 40.01
C PRO A 149 4.54 22.69 41.50
N VAL A 150 5.28 23.39 42.37
CA VAL A 150 4.99 23.47 43.82
C VAL A 150 3.53 23.91 44.06
N GLY A 151 2.82 23.22 44.95
CA GLY A 151 1.37 23.35 45.17
C GLY A 151 0.56 22.20 44.56
N THR A 152 1.15 21.42 43.66
CA THR A 152 0.53 20.24 43.03
C THR A 152 0.64 19.01 43.93
N GLY A 153 -0.43 18.25 44.11
CA GLY A 153 -0.38 16.91 44.74
C GLY A 153 0.21 16.89 46.16
N LEU A 154 1.33 16.19 46.36
CA LEU A 154 2.08 16.17 47.62
C LEU A 154 3.20 17.23 47.71
N SER A 155 3.34 18.08 46.69
CA SER A 155 4.27 19.21 46.68
C SER A 155 3.62 20.43 47.32
N TYR A 156 4.26 20.97 48.36
CA TYR A 156 3.67 21.97 49.24
C TYR A 156 4.64 23.10 49.57
N MET A 157 4.09 24.17 50.14
CA MET A 157 4.82 25.39 50.46
C MET A 157 4.21 26.09 51.67
N ASN A 158 5.02 26.90 52.34
CA ASN A 158 4.54 27.74 53.44
C ASN A 158 3.50 28.76 52.93
N SER A 159 2.46 29.03 53.73
CA SER A 159 1.24 29.79 53.40
C SER A 159 1.42 31.29 53.04
N HIS A 160 2.63 31.75 52.81
CA HIS A 160 3.00 33.14 52.51
C HIS A 160 3.97 33.27 51.33
N LEU A 161 4.21 32.19 50.59
CA LEU A 161 5.10 32.17 49.42
C LEU A 161 4.29 32.20 48.13
N ASP A 162 4.88 32.72 47.05
CA ASP A 162 4.23 32.80 45.74
C ASP A 162 4.26 31.46 44.99
N ILE A 163 3.09 31.04 44.54
CA ILE A 163 2.88 29.84 43.70
C ILE A 163 3.51 30.08 42.31
N PRO A 164 4.16 29.09 41.68
CA PRO A 164 4.68 29.23 40.32
C PRO A 164 3.58 29.62 39.31
N THR A 165 3.89 30.52 38.39
CA THR A 165 2.92 31.14 37.45
C THR A 165 3.21 30.90 35.97
N THR A 166 4.38 30.34 35.61
CA THR A 166 4.77 30.00 34.23
C THR A 166 5.56 28.71 34.16
N SER A 167 5.66 28.14 32.96
CA SER A 167 6.43 26.92 32.69
C SER A 167 7.94 27.11 32.85
N GLU A 168 8.48 28.34 32.73
CA GLU A 168 9.89 28.65 33.01
C GLU A 168 10.26 28.44 34.49
N ILE A 169 9.46 28.97 35.42
CA ILE A 169 9.73 28.85 36.86
C ILE A 169 9.73 27.36 37.26
N ALA A 170 8.77 26.61 36.73
CA ALA A 170 8.70 25.17 36.91
C ALA A 170 9.92 24.43 36.32
N ALA A 171 10.42 24.86 35.15
CA ALA A 171 11.60 24.29 34.53
C ALA A 171 12.89 24.55 35.33
N GLU A 172 13.04 25.73 35.95
CA GLU A 172 14.19 26.05 36.82
C GLU A 172 14.22 25.17 38.07
N ASP A 173 13.09 25.07 38.79
CA ASP A 173 12.93 24.18 39.96
C ASP A 173 13.24 22.70 39.58
N MET A 174 12.71 22.25 38.44
CA MET A 174 12.89 20.88 37.93
C MET A 174 14.32 20.60 37.45
N TYR A 175 15.03 21.59 36.91
CA TYR A 175 16.45 21.44 36.56
C TYR A 175 17.31 21.23 37.81
N ILE A 176 17.07 22.01 38.87
CA ILE A 176 17.82 21.87 40.14
C ILE A 176 17.50 20.52 40.80
N PHE A 177 16.24 20.09 40.79
CA PHE A 177 15.85 18.74 41.21
C PHE A 177 16.67 17.66 40.50
N LEU A 178 16.69 17.67 39.16
CA LEU A 178 17.40 16.67 38.36
C LEU A 178 18.92 16.70 38.58
N GLN A 179 19.51 17.90 38.74
CA GLN A 179 20.92 18.04 39.10
C GLN A 179 21.20 17.34 40.43
N ILE A 180 20.53 17.69 41.54
CA ILE A 180 20.82 17.08 42.84
C ILE A 180 20.54 15.57 42.80
N LEU A 181 19.47 15.14 42.13
CA LEU A 181 19.10 13.73 41.99
C LEU A 181 20.19 12.90 41.27
N MET A 182 20.70 13.38 40.14
CA MET A 182 21.69 12.64 39.32
C MET A 182 23.15 12.84 39.78
N THR A 183 23.41 13.77 40.70
CA THR A 183 24.78 14.09 41.15
C THR A 183 25.06 13.65 42.59
N GLU A 184 24.07 13.72 43.48
CA GLU A 184 24.23 13.39 44.90
C GLU A 184 23.45 12.12 45.31
N VAL A 185 22.19 11.98 44.85
CA VAL A 185 21.30 10.90 45.30
C VAL A 185 21.58 9.59 44.57
N PHE A 186 21.70 9.67 43.25
CA PHE A 186 21.95 8.54 42.36
C PHE A 186 23.10 8.87 41.38
N PRO A 187 24.34 9.09 41.88
CA PRO A 187 25.49 9.51 41.07
C PRO A 187 25.87 8.51 39.97
N GLU A 188 25.55 7.22 40.15
CA GLU A 188 25.73 6.16 39.15
C GLU A 188 24.86 6.38 37.89
N ARG A 189 23.86 7.27 37.96
CA ARG A 189 22.93 7.61 36.87
C ARG A 189 23.40 8.72 35.95
N ARG A 190 24.45 9.46 36.34
CA ARG A 190 24.94 10.65 35.61
C ARG A 190 25.29 10.37 34.13
N GLN A 191 25.63 9.12 33.78
CA GLN A 191 25.97 8.70 32.40
C GLN A 191 24.83 7.94 31.69
N THR A 192 23.75 7.62 32.39
CA THR A 192 22.60 6.88 31.85
C THR A 192 21.80 7.77 30.90
N PRO A 193 21.36 7.29 29.71
CA PRO A 193 20.48 8.06 28.82
C PRO A 193 19.24 8.60 29.55
N PHE A 194 19.08 9.92 29.55
CA PHE A 194 17.94 10.58 30.18
C PHE A 194 16.86 10.96 29.17
N HIS A 195 15.60 10.75 29.55
CA HIS A 195 14.44 11.10 28.74
C HIS A 195 13.41 11.86 29.59
N ILE A 196 12.68 12.78 28.95
CA ILE A 196 11.53 13.43 29.58
C ILE A 196 10.28 13.03 28.80
N ALA A 197 9.28 12.53 29.52
CA ALA A 197 7.99 12.12 28.99
C ALA A 197 6.85 12.77 29.79
N GLY A 198 5.68 12.85 29.19
CA GLY A 198 4.50 13.40 29.86
C GLY A 198 3.40 13.75 28.88
N GLU A 199 2.31 14.33 29.40
CA GLU A 199 1.12 14.59 28.59
C GLU A 199 0.33 15.86 28.90
N SER A 200 -0.63 16.18 28.02
CA SER A 200 -1.54 17.33 28.15
C SER A 200 -0.72 18.63 28.25
N TYR A 201 -0.87 19.40 29.33
CA TYR A 201 -0.09 20.62 29.57
C TYR A 201 1.42 20.40 29.75
N ALA A 202 1.89 19.17 29.97
CA ALA A 202 3.31 18.86 29.86
C ALA A 202 3.85 19.07 28.42
N GLY A 203 2.97 19.26 27.43
CA GLY A 203 3.31 19.83 26.14
C GLY A 203 3.98 21.21 26.22
N HIS A 204 3.74 22.00 27.27
CA HIS A 204 4.50 23.21 27.62
C HIS A 204 5.71 22.89 28.51
N TYR A 205 5.52 22.16 29.62
CA TYR A 205 6.61 21.88 30.58
C TYR A 205 7.83 21.19 29.94
N ILE A 206 7.61 20.21 29.06
CA ILE A 206 8.68 19.36 28.53
C ILE A 206 9.60 20.10 27.57
N PRO A 207 9.12 20.86 26.56
CA PRO A 207 9.98 21.73 25.75
C PRO A 207 10.73 22.77 26.57
N THR A 208 10.07 23.41 27.55
CA THR A 208 10.69 24.46 28.38
C THR A 208 11.80 23.92 29.28
N LEU A 209 11.57 22.77 29.94
CA LEU A 209 12.59 22.07 30.73
C LEU A 209 13.72 21.51 29.86
N SER A 210 13.40 20.99 28.68
CA SER A 210 14.40 20.54 27.70
C SER A 210 15.31 21.69 27.25
N ARG A 211 14.74 22.84 26.92
CA ARG A 211 15.48 24.08 26.63
C ARG A 211 16.39 24.47 27.80
N GLU A 212 15.88 24.40 29.04
CA GLU A 212 16.64 24.79 30.21
C GLU A 212 17.84 23.86 30.47
N ILE A 213 17.63 22.54 30.46
CA ILE A 213 18.71 21.55 30.56
C ILE A 213 19.76 21.78 29.47
N LEU A 214 19.35 21.97 28.22
CA LEU A 214 20.26 22.17 27.10
C LEU A 214 21.02 23.50 27.16
N ARG A 215 20.43 24.54 27.77
CA ARG A 215 21.09 25.82 28.07
C ARG A 215 22.14 25.64 29.17
N GLN A 216 21.77 24.96 30.26
CA GLN A 216 22.66 24.75 31.40
C GLN A 216 23.82 23.81 31.07
N ASN A 217 23.60 22.75 30.29
CA ASN A 217 24.65 21.86 29.80
C ASN A 217 25.76 22.57 28.98
N GLN A 218 25.56 23.82 28.55
CA GLN A 218 26.57 24.64 27.86
C GLN A 218 27.46 25.43 28.83
N VAL A 219 27.14 25.44 30.13
CA VAL A 219 27.95 26.06 31.19
C VAL A 219 29.06 25.07 31.60
N PRO A 220 30.36 25.39 31.43
CA PRO A 220 31.44 24.41 31.63
C PRO A 220 31.60 23.86 33.05
N GLU A 221 31.02 24.53 34.04
CA GLU A 221 31.14 24.22 35.48
C GLU A 221 29.98 23.36 36.01
N THR A 222 28.90 23.19 35.24
CA THR A 222 27.75 22.36 35.63
C THR A 222 27.88 20.93 35.09
N PRO A 223 27.57 19.88 35.89
CA PRO A 223 27.49 18.52 35.38
C PRO A 223 26.44 18.36 34.27
N GLU A 224 26.82 17.80 33.12
CA GLU A 224 25.90 17.56 32.01
C GLU A 224 24.78 16.57 32.39
N ILE A 225 23.53 16.94 32.18
CA ILE A 225 22.40 15.99 32.17
C ILE A 225 22.30 15.40 30.76
N PRO A 226 22.49 14.08 30.55
CA PRO A 226 22.59 13.46 29.23
C PRO A 226 21.21 13.26 28.56
N LEU A 227 20.47 14.34 28.35
CA LEU A 227 19.14 14.36 27.72
C LEU A 227 19.22 13.83 26.28
N ARG A 228 18.51 12.74 25.98
CA ARG A 228 18.50 12.08 24.66
C ARG A 228 17.21 12.28 23.87
N SER A 229 16.07 12.32 24.54
CA SER A 229 14.79 12.58 23.85
C SER A 229 13.72 13.16 24.75
N ILE A 230 12.78 13.88 24.14
CA ILE A 230 11.49 14.25 24.74
C ILE A 230 10.32 13.51 24.09
N LEU A 231 9.33 13.12 24.89
CA LEU A 231 8.14 12.37 24.49
C LEU A 231 6.89 13.09 24.99
N ILE A 232 6.11 13.68 24.09
CA ILE A 232 4.90 14.44 24.44
C ILE A 232 3.67 13.66 23.97
N GLY A 233 2.89 13.17 24.93
CA GLY A 233 1.59 12.54 24.72
C GLY A 233 0.48 13.59 24.72
N ASN A 234 -0.41 13.57 23.73
CA ASN A 234 -1.59 14.43 23.70
C ASN A 234 -1.28 15.88 24.12
N GLY A 235 -0.26 16.47 23.50
CA GLY A 235 0.37 17.70 23.99
C GLY A 235 -0.42 18.95 23.66
N TYR A 236 -0.54 19.83 24.65
CA TYR A 236 -0.87 21.23 24.44
C TYR A 236 0.43 21.98 24.09
N VAL A 237 0.65 22.29 22.81
CA VAL A 237 1.92 22.86 22.28
C VAL A 237 1.70 24.16 21.50
N SER A 238 0.59 24.23 20.76
CA SER A 238 0.14 25.40 20.01
C SER A 238 -1.35 25.62 20.29
N PRO A 239 -1.70 26.47 21.27
CA PRO A 239 -3.10 26.87 21.56
C PRO A 239 -3.92 27.18 20.31
N LEU A 240 -3.31 27.89 19.34
CA LEU A 240 -3.87 28.21 18.04
C LEU A 240 -4.27 26.98 17.24
N ASP A 241 -3.35 26.02 17.09
CA ASP A 241 -3.60 24.84 16.26
C ASP A 241 -4.52 23.83 16.96
N THR A 242 -4.47 23.74 18.30
CA THR A 242 -5.48 23.01 19.10
C THR A 242 -6.88 23.55 18.84
N LEU A 243 -7.06 24.89 18.91
CA LEU A 243 -8.33 25.57 18.60
C LEU A 243 -8.80 25.30 17.17
N TYR A 244 -7.88 25.35 16.19
CA TYR A 244 -8.18 24.99 14.79
C TYR A 244 -8.67 23.54 14.69
N GLY A 245 -8.02 22.63 15.41
CA GLY A 245 -8.31 21.20 15.43
C GLY A 245 -9.67 20.82 16.03
N TYR A 246 -10.28 21.69 16.85
CA TYR A 246 -11.66 21.50 17.31
C TYR A 246 -12.66 21.41 16.16
N TYR A 247 -12.46 22.15 15.06
CA TYR A 247 -13.33 22.02 13.89
C TYR A 247 -13.22 20.62 13.25
N GLU A 248 -12.01 20.11 13.03
CA GLU A 248 -11.86 18.77 12.44
C GLU A 248 -12.46 17.69 13.36
N THR A 249 -12.22 17.82 14.68
CA THR A 249 -12.59 16.83 15.70
C THR A 249 -14.09 16.80 16.03
N LEU A 250 -14.74 17.96 16.16
CA LEU A 250 -16.16 18.06 16.55
C LEU A 250 -17.10 18.19 15.35
N CYS A 251 -16.67 18.84 14.27
CA CYS A 251 -17.48 19.15 13.10
C CYS A 251 -17.25 18.23 11.90
N THR A 252 -16.31 17.30 12.01
CA THR A 252 -16.16 16.23 11.03
C THR A 252 -16.19 14.87 11.72
N THR A 253 -15.78 13.83 10.99
CA THR A 253 -15.77 12.46 11.49
C THR A 253 -14.34 11.92 11.60
N LYS A 254 -13.42 12.84 11.93
CA LYS A 254 -12.00 12.59 12.03
C LYS A 254 -11.45 13.17 13.34
N PRO A 255 -10.59 12.46 14.07
CA PRO A 255 -10.14 11.10 13.83
C PRO A 255 -10.92 10.09 14.69
N GLY A 256 -11.94 9.44 14.13
CA GLY A 256 -12.44 8.16 14.69
C GLY A 256 -13.81 8.15 15.35
N VAL A 257 -14.62 9.20 15.23
CA VAL A 257 -16.08 9.12 15.49
C VAL A 257 -16.87 8.81 14.22
N ASP A 258 -18.00 8.12 14.38
CA ASP A 258 -18.86 7.72 13.27
C ASP A 258 -19.60 8.91 12.65
N GLU A 259 -20.09 9.84 13.47
CA GLU A 259 -20.82 11.05 13.07
C GLU A 259 -20.21 12.31 13.73
N PRO A 260 -20.38 13.51 13.15
CA PRO A 260 -19.93 14.75 13.78
C PRO A 260 -20.67 14.99 15.11
N VAL A 261 -19.92 15.38 16.14
CA VAL A 261 -20.47 15.71 17.46
C VAL A 261 -21.31 16.99 17.39
N PHE A 262 -20.87 17.97 16.60
CA PHE A 262 -21.55 19.25 16.44
C PHE A 262 -22.44 19.26 15.20
N ASN A 263 -23.64 19.83 15.39
CA ASN A 263 -24.54 20.12 14.28
C ASN A 263 -23.98 21.24 13.38
N GLN A 264 -24.53 21.35 12.18
CA GLN A 264 -24.02 22.27 11.16
C GLN A 264 -24.03 23.74 11.60
N THR A 265 -24.95 24.14 12.50
CA THR A 265 -25.01 25.50 13.07
C THR A 265 -23.82 25.78 14.00
N ARG A 266 -23.53 24.89 14.97
CA ARG A 266 -22.34 25.02 15.85
C ARG A 266 -21.05 25.02 15.02
N CYS A 267 -21.01 24.21 13.96
CA CYS A 267 -19.88 24.17 13.05
C CYS A 267 -19.71 25.43 12.21
N GLN A 268 -20.81 26.02 11.74
CA GLN A 268 -20.79 27.30 11.04
C GLN A 268 -20.20 28.39 11.95
N ILE A 269 -20.68 28.48 13.21
CA ILE A 269 -20.16 29.42 14.22
C ILE A 269 -18.63 29.28 14.40
N ILE A 270 -18.11 28.05 14.52
CA ILE A 270 -16.66 27.84 14.59
C ILE A 270 -15.98 28.34 13.31
N SER A 271 -16.46 27.95 12.12
CA SER A 271 -15.82 28.31 10.85
C SER A 271 -15.83 29.83 10.55
N GLU A 272 -16.84 30.56 11.02
CA GLU A 272 -16.95 32.01 10.84
C GLU A 272 -16.02 32.80 11.78
N ASN A 273 -15.82 32.31 13.02
CA ASN A 273 -15.01 32.99 14.02
C ASN A 273 -13.51 32.58 13.98
N LEU A 274 -13.21 31.36 13.52
CA LEU A 274 -11.86 30.81 13.49
C LEU A 274 -10.82 31.68 12.75
N PRO A 275 -11.11 32.36 11.63
CA PRO A 275 -10.15 33.27 10.99
C PRO A 275 -9.70 34.42 11.89
N ARG A 276 -10.64 35.01 12.65
CA ARG A 276 -10.35 36.10 13.60
C ARG A 276 -9.51 35.59 14.78
N CYS A 277 -9.79 34.36 15.22
CA CYS A 277 -9.00 33.66 16.22
C CYS A 277 -7.55 33.42 15.79
N ILE A 278 -7.34 32.97 14.54
CA ILE A 278 -6.00 32.77 14.01
C ILE A 278 -5.21 34.08 14.07
N SER A 279 -5.81 35.19 13.63
CA SER A 279 -5.14 36.50 13.63
C SER A 279 -4.77 37.00 15.03
N ILE A 280 -5.62 36.84 16.05
CA ILE A 280 -5.29 37.33 17.41
C ILE A 280 -4.20 36.47 18.08
N TYR A 281 -4.22 35.14 17.88
CA TYR A 281 -3.14 34.27 18.36
C TYR A 281 -1.81 34.54 17.65
N GLU A 282 -1.81 34.76 16.33
CA GLU A 282 -0.59 35.15 15.59
C GLU A 282 0.02 36.48 16.09
N VAL A 283 -0.82 37.38 16.61
CA VAL A 283 -0.40 38.65 17.21
C VAL A 283 0.15 38.44 18.63
N CYS A 284 -0.53 37.67 19.48
CA CYS A 284 0.00 37.24 20.79
C CYS A 284 1.35 36.50 20.67
N TYR A 285 1.49 35.58 19.71
CA TYR A 285 2.77 34.89 19.45
C TYR A 285 3.89 35.79 18.96
N ARG A 286 3.58 36.96 18.38
CA ARG A 286 4.59 37.94 17.94
C ARG A 286 4.93 38.95 19.04
N TYR A 287 3.97 39.24 19.90
CA TYR A 287 4.06 40.20 20.99
C TYR A 287 3.38 39.57 22.21
N PRO A 288 4.10 38.76 23.02
CA PRO A 288 3.53 38.01 24.14
C PRO A 288 3.28 38.91 25.36
N ASP A 289 2.48 39.95 25.15
CA ASP A 289 1.95 40.85 26.18
C ASP A 289 0.72 40.23 26.84
N GLU A 290 0.59 40.41 28.15
CA GLU A 290 -0.46 39.77 28.96
C GLU A 290 -1.88 40.20 28.53
N VAL A 291 -2.07 41.50 28.29
CA VAL A 291 -3.38 42.05 27.88
C VAL A 291 -3.73 41.57 26.48
N LEU A 292 -2.74 41.55 25.58
CA LEU A 292 -2.90 41.12 24.19
C LEU A 292 -3.20 39.63 24.06
N CYS A 293 -2.52 38.78 24.84
CA CYS A 293 -2.76 37.34 24.84
C CYS A 293 -4.08 36.97 25.52
N LYS A 294 -4.45 37.62 26.64
CA LYS A 294 -5.79 37.44 27.25
C LYS A 294 -6.93 37.93 26.34
N ALA A 295 -6.69 38.88 25.43
CA ALA A 295 -7.67 39.26 24.42
C ALA A 295 -8.01 38.12 23.43
N THR A 296 -7.21 37.05 23.35
CA THR A 296 -7.59 35.85 22.59
C THR A 296 -8.84 35.19 23.16
N ASP A 297 -9.08 35.23 24.48
CA ASP A 297 -10.31 34.71 25.09
C ASP A 297 -11.54 35.55 24.72
N ALA A 298 -11.42 36.87 24.75
CA ALA A 298 -12.53 37.74 24.32
C ALA A 298 -12.89 37.55 22.83
N VAL A 299 -11.92 37.19 21.99
CA VAL A 299 -12.10 36.99 20.54
C VAL A 299 -12.50 35.55 20.19
N CYS A 300 -12.02 34.56 20.94
CA CYS A 300 -12.24 33.13 20.69
C CYS A 300 -13.20 32.45 21.67
N GLY A 301 -13.73 33.19 22.63
CA GLY A 301 -14.66 32.73 23.65
C GLY A 301 -15.79 31.91 23.04
N VAL A 302 -16.40 32.37 21.95
CA VAL A 302 -17.47 31.63 21.25
C VAL A 302 -17.07 30.21 20.79
N ILE A 303 -15.80 29.96 20.45
CA ILE A 303 -15.31 28.62 20.09
C ILE A 303 -14.99 27.81 21.36
N LYS A 304 -14.35 28.44 22.36
CA LYS A 304 -14.03 27.81 23.64
C LYS A 304 -15.31 27.42 24.41
N GLU A 305 -16.28 28.31 24.51
CA GLU A 305 -17.62 28.08 25.08
C GLU A 305 -18.34 26.90 24.40
N LEU A 306 -18.28 26.78 23.07
CA LEU A 306 -18.87 25.64 22.37
C LEU A 306 -18.23 24.30 22.79
N TYR A 307 -16.92 24.30 23.05
CA TYR A 307 -16.16 23.15 23.58
C TYR A 307 -16.48 22.86 25.06
N HIS A 308 -16.45 23.88 25.92
CA HIS A 308 -16.76 23.72 27.36
C HIS A 308 -18.22 23.30 27.60
N ASN A 309 -19.17 23.85 26.84
CA ASN A 309 -20.58 23.41 26.89
C ASN A 309 -20.77 21.97 26.39
N GLU A 310 -19.83 21.40 25.62
CA GLU A 310 -19.84 19.98 25.30
C GLU A 310 -19.19 19.13 26.40
N SER A 311 -18.17 19.67 27.07
CA SER A 311 -17.23 18.93 27.92
C SER A 311 -17.36 19.34 29.39
N HIS A 312 -18.40 18.82 30.04
CA HIS A 312 -18.76 19.04 31.44
C HIS A 312 -19.22 17.72 32.09
N ALA A 313 -19.35 17.64 33.42
CA ALA A 313 -19.87 16.42 34.07
C ALA A 313 -21.30 16.07 33.61
N GLY A 314 -21.51 14.81 33.22
CA GLY A 314 -22.73 14.36 32.52
C GLY A 314 -22.80 14.73 31.03
N GLY A 315 -21.93 15.63 30.56
CA GLY A 315 -21.62 15.90 29.16
C GLY A 315 -20.58 14.93 28.61
N ARG A 316 -19.84 15.33 27.57
CA ARG A 316 -18.84 14.49 26.90
C ARG A 316 -17.50 14.53 27.64
N ASP A 317 -16.77 13.43 27.61
CA ASP A 317 -15.42 13.34 28.19
C ASP A 317 -14.43 14.13 27.29
N PRO A 318 -13.70 15.14 27.81
CA PRO A 318 -12.73 15.92 27.03
C PRO A 318 -11.48 15.11 26.62
N PHE A 319 -11.24 13.96 27.23
CA PHE A 319 -10.10 13.08 26.95
C PHE A 319 -10.51 11.88 26.07
N ASP A 320 -11.80 11.59 25.93
CA ASP A 320 -12.35 10.62 24.97
C ASP A 320 -13.75 11.05 24.47
N ILE A 321 -13.82 11.61 23.25
CA ILE A 321 -15.07 12.05 22.61
C ILE A 321 -16.16 10.98 22.47
N THR A 322 -15.84 9.70 22.66
CA THR A 322 -16.81 8.59 22.63
C THR A 322 -17.47 8.32 23.98
N ARG A 323 -16.98 8.92 25.07
CA ARG A 323 -17.45 8.71 26.43
C ARG A 323 -18.21 9.92 27.00
N THR A 324 -18.95 9.66 28.06
CA THR A 324 -19.59 10.66 28.92
C THR A 324 -18.66 10.94 30.10
N CYS A 325 -18.51 12.20 30.49
CA CYS A 325 -17.74 12.56 31.67
C CYS A 325 -18.47 12.07 32.94
N GLU A 326 -17.90 11.07 33.62
CA GLU A 326 -18.54 10.38 34.75
C GLU A 326 -18.51 11.19 36.05
N VAL A 327 -17.48 12.02 36.25
CA VAL A 327 -17.21 12.80 37.46
C VAL A 327 -16.50 14.12 37.11
N ASP A 328 -16.69 15.17 37.91
CA ASP A 328 -15.97 16.45 37.71
C ASP A 328 -14.43 16.36 37.86
N HIS A 329 -13.91 15.26 38.42
CA HIS A 329 -12.47 15.05 38.65
C HIS A 329 -11.79 14.36 37.46
N LEU A 330 -11.37 15.16 36.48
CA LEU A 330 -10.78 14.71 35.20
C LEU A 330 -11.64 13.69 34.42
N CYS A 331 -12.95 13.57 34.68
CA CYS A 331 -13.87 12.61 34.05
C CYS A 331 -13.60 11.11 34.31
N TYR A 332 -12.56 10.74 35.07
CA TYR A 332 -12.23 9.35 35.42
C TYR A 332 -12.50 9.06 36.89
N SER A 333 -13.46 8.16 37.18
CA SER A 333 -13.80 7.76 38.56
C SER A 333 -12.62 7.17 39.36
N GLN A 334 -11.58 6.66 38.68
CA GLN A 334 -10.34 6.15 39.29
C GLN A 334 -9.48 7.24 39.95
N THR A 335 -9.60 8.52 39.55
CA THR A 335 -8.87 9.62 40.20
C THR A 335 -9.32 9.75 41.66
N LEU A 336 -10.62 9.69 41.91
CA LEU A 336 -11.17 9.66 43.27
C LEU A 336 -10.67 8.46 44.09
N GLU A 337 -10.42 7.31 43.46
CA GLU A 337 -9.85 6.13 44.13
C GLU A 337 -8.38 6.32 44.50
N ILE A 338 -7.58 6.96 43.64
CA ILE A 338 -6.20 7.39 43.92
C ILE A 338 -6.18 8.40 45.07
N GLN A 339 -7.01 9.45 44.98
CA GLN A 339 -7.08 10.47 46.03
C GLN A 339 -7.50 9.86 47.38
N LYS A 340 -8.45 8.93 47.38
CA LYS A 340 -8.86 8.19 48.58
C LYS A 340 -7.75 7.29 49.13
N TYR A 341 -6.97 6.63 48.26
CA TYR A 341 -5.89 5.73 48.68
C TYR A 341 -4.68 6.48 49.26
N ILE A 342 -4.28 7.58 48.61
CA ILE A 342 -3.18 8.42 49.10
C ILE A 342 -3.55 9.02 50.46
N ASN A 343 -4.76 9.57 50.63
CA ASN A 343 -5.23 10.14 51.90
C ASN A 343 -5.52 9.12 53.03
N LYS A 344 -5.14 7.84 52.89
CA LYS A 344 -5.20 6.89 54.00
C LYS A 344 -4.12 7.22 55.04
N PRO A 345 -4.43 7.22 56.34
CA PRO A 345 -3.43 7.43 57.40
C PRO A 345 -2.25 6.46 57.31
N SER A 346 -2.47 5.21 56.89
CA SER A 346 -1.41 4.22 56.65
C SER A 346 -0.48 4.62 55.51
N THR A 347 -1.03 5.13 54.40
CA THR A 347 -0.24 5.55 53.23
C THR A 347 0.56 6.81 53.57
N TRP A 348 -0.04 7.78 54.26
CA TRP A 348 0.66 8.98 54.73
C TRP A 348 1.79 8.67 55.72
N ALA A 349 1.56 7.76 56.67
CA ALA A 349 2.60 7.32 57.62
C ALA A 349 3.77 6.62 56.91
N ALA A 350 3.51 5.79 55.89
CA ALA A 350 4.55 5.16 55.10
C ALA A 350 5.35 6.17 54.27
N LEU A 351 4.64 7.02 53.50
CA LEU A 351 5.22 8.10 52.69
C LEU A 351 5.93 9.18 53.53
N GLY A 352 5.59 9.33 54.81
CA GLY A 352 6.13 10.37 55.68
C GLY A 352 5.61 11.77 55.34
N VAL A 353 4.33 11.87 54.94
CA VAL A 353 3.69 13.13 54.54
C VAL A 353 3.70 14.12 55.72
N PRO A 354 4.28 15.34 55.56
CA PRO A 354 4.33 16.33 56.63
C PRO A 354 2.96 16.89 57.01
N GLU A 355 2.77 17.27 58.29
CA GLU A 355 1.53 17.88 58.80
C GLU A 355 1.11 19.17 58.08
N ALA A 356 2.03 19.82 57.36
CA ALA A 356 1.75 20.97 56.51
C ALA A 356 0.86 20.63 55.29
N VAL A 357 0.80 19.36 54.88
CA VAL A 357 -0.09 18.87 53.83
C VAL A 357 -1.41 18.46 54.47
N LEU A 358 -2.43 19.32 54.38
CA LEU A 358 -3.73 19.09 55.03
C LEU A 358 -4.56 17.97 54.39
N ASN A 359 -4.46 17.82 53.06
CA ASN A 359 -5.15 16.79 52.28
C ASN A 359 -4.48 16.70 50.90
N PHE A 360 -4.31 15.50 50.36
CA PHE A 360 -3.87 15.31 48.98
C PHE A 360 -5.07 15.55 48.03
N SER A 361 -4.86 16.40 47.03
CA SER A 361 -5.76 16.60 45.89
C SER A 361 -5.02 16.24 44.61
N ILE A 362 -5.70 15.61 43.65
CA ILE A 362 -5.11 15.33 42.33
C ILE A 362 -4.93 16.60 41.50
N GLU A 363 -5.78 17.61 41.72
CA GLU A 363 -5.79 18.87 40.99
C GLU A 363 -5.59 20.02 41.98
N SER A 364 -4.62 20.91 41.73
CA SER A 364 -4.51 22.21 42.40
C SER A 364 -5.14 23.29 41.54
N ARG A 365 -6.24 23.86 42.03
CA ARG A 365 -6.89 25.01 41.39
C ARG A 365 -6.07 26.28 41.54
N GLU A 366 -5.29 26.37 42.61
CA GLU A 366 -4.41 27.49 42.91
C GLU A 366 -3.29 27.59 41.88
N VAL A 367 -2.65 26.46 41.53
CA VAL A 367 -1.66 26.38 40.44
C VAL A 367 -2.33 26.66 39.09
N ALA A 368 -3.49 26.06 38.81
CA ALA A 368 -4.20 26.29 37.55
C ALA A 368 -4.53 27.78 37.33
N SER A 369 -5.14 28.44 38.31
CA SER A 369 -5.46 29.87 38.25
C SER A 369 -4.23 30.78 38.25
N ALA A 370 -3.11 30.35 38.86
CA ALA A 370 -1.84 31.09 38.78
C ALA A 370 -1.26 31.09 37.35
N PHE A 371 -1.43 30.01 36.59
CA PHE A 371 -1.04 29.92 35.18
C PHE A 371 -2.05 30.63 34.25
N GLU A 372 -3.36 30.57 34.54
CA GLU A 372 -4.39 31.35 33.82
C GLU A 372 -4.20 32.87 33.97
N ALA A 373 -3.57 33.31 35.06
CA ALA A 373 -3.22 34.69 35.29
C ALA A 373 -2.07 35.21 34.40
N THR A 374 -1.32 34.36 33.69
CA THR A 374 -0.18 34.78 32.85
C THR A 374 -0.42 34.54 31.35
N THR A 375 0.63 34.67 30.54
CA THR A 375 0.62 34.36 29.10
C THR A 375 0.89 32.88 28.79
N ASP A 376 1.19 32.04 29.78
CA ASP A 376 1.70 30.67 29.57
C ASP A 376 0.71 29.82 28.74
N LEU A 377 -0.56 29.75 29.17
CA LEU A 377 -1.66 29.05 28.47
C LEU A 377 -1.99 29.56 27.06
N TYR A 378 -1.51 30.76 26.70
CA TYR A 378 -1.74 31.40 25.41
C TYR A 378 -0.54 31.33 24.48
N SER A 379 0.63 30.95 25.00
CA SER A 379 1.91 30.96 24.28
C SER A 379 2.09 29.72 23.41
N ASN A 380 3.00 29.76 22.44
CA ASN A 380 3.43 28.56 21.72
C ASN A 380 4.84 28.19 22.17
N VAL A 381 5.06 26.89 22.38
CA VAL A 381 6.38 26.34 22.76
C VAL A 381 7.07 25.62 21.58
N MET A 382 6.58 25.85 20.35
CA MET A 382 7.20 25.34 19.13
C MET A 382 8.65 25.81 18.96
N THR A 383 8.99 27.00 19.48
CA THR A 383 10.37 27.53 19.50
C THR A 383 11.30 26.67 20.36
N ASP A 384 10.79 26.11 21.44
CA ASP A 384 11.57 25.33 22.40
C ASP A 384 11.73 23.89 21.94
N ILE A 385 10.71 23.36 21.25
CA ILE A 385 10.81 22.11 20.47
C ILE A 385 11.85 22.27 19.34
N LYS A 386 11.85 23.42 18.64
CA LYS A 386 12.86 23.75 17.63
C LYS A 386 14.26 23.82 18.24
N TYR A 387 14.43 24.51 19.37
CA TYR A 387 15.70 24.60 20.09
C TYR A 387 16.21 23.22 20.53
N THR A 388 15.32 22.40 21.10
CA THR A 388 15.58 21.01 21.50
C THR A 388 16.08 20.17 20.32
N LEU A 389 15.38 20.23 19.18
CA LEU A 389 15.84 19.61 17.93
C LEU A 389 17.21 20.17 17.52
N GLU A 390 17.40 21.49 17.47
CA GLU A 390 18.66 22.10 17.03
C GLU A 390 19.90 21.76 17.90
N HIS A 391 19.71 21.23 19.11
CA HIS A 391 20.78 20.73 19.99
C HIS A 391 20.94 19.20 20.01
N GLY A 392 20.25 18.46 19.13
CA GLY A 392 20.49 17.03 18.92
C GLY A 392 19.65 16.07 19.77
N VAL A 393 18.60 16.57 20.43
CA VAL A 393 17.64 15.75 21.20
C VAL A 393 16.50 15.29 20.28
N ASP A 394 16.15 14.00 20.35
CA ASP A 394 15.04 13.44 19.56
C ASP A 394 13.67 13.86 20.12
N VAL A 395 12.66 14.05 19.26
CA VAL A 395 11.32 14.48 19.66
C VAL A 395 10.25 13.50 19.17
N LEU A 396 9.54 12.85 20.09
CA LEU A 396 8.34 12.09 19.79
C LEU A 396 7.08 12.86 20.22
N ILE A 397 6.18 13.11 19.28
CA ILE A 397 4.82 13.53 19.56
C ILE A 397 3.89 12.34 19.31
N TYR A 398 3.04 11.99 20.27
CA TYR A 398 2.04 10.94 20.11
C TYR A 398 0.68 11.43 20.60
N ASN A 399 -0.39 11.10 19.88
CA ASN A 399 -1.75 11.48 20.26
C ASN A 399 -2.69 10.29 20.18
N GLY A 400 -3.56 10.17 21.19
CA GLY A 400 -4.83 9.49 21.08
C GLY A 400 -5.73 10.20 20.07
N ASN A 401 -6.32 9.42 19.16
CA ASN A 401 -7.21 9.94 18.12
C ASN A 401 -8.53 10.51 18.66
N LEU A 402 -9.01 10.00 19.80
CA LEU A 402 -10.31 10.34 20.40
C LEU A 402 -10.22 11.46 21.45
N ASP A 403 -9.03 11.95 21.76
CA ASP A 403 -8.85 13.09 22.67
C ASP A 403 -9.37 14.38 22.02
N LEU A 404 -10.13 15.15 22.80
CA LEU A 404 -10.65 16.45 22.39
C LEU A 404 -9.75 17.58 22.84
N ALA A 405 -9.34 17.57 24.11
CA ALA A 405 -8.60 18.62 24.77
C ALA A 405 -7.29 18.97 24.04
N CYS A 406 -6.52 17.96 23.63
CA CYS A 406 -5.27 18.12 22.87
C CYS A 406 -5.32 17.36 21.53
N ASN A 407 -6.44 17.55 20.83
CA ASN A 407 -6.81 16.78 19.66
C ASN A 407 -5.70 16.57 18.59
N THR A 408 -5.81 15.43 17.92
CA THR A 408 -4.82 14.98 16.91
C THR A 408 -4.72 15.90 15.69
N ALA A 409 -5.80 16.61 15.32
CA ALA A 409 -5.79 17.51 14.16
C ALA A 409 -4.92 18.75 14.40
N GLY A 410 -5.04 19.37 15.58
CA GLY A 410 -4.16 20.47 16.00
C GLY A 410 -2.71 20.02 16.16
N ASN A 411 -2.49 18.84 16.75
CA ASN A 411 -1.15 18.28 16.92
C ASN A 411 -0.44 17.93 15.59
N LEU A 412 -1.17 17.43 14.59
CA LEU A 412 -0.66 17.29 13.22
C LEU A 412 -0.30 18.64 12.59
N ARG A 413 -1.17 19.64 12.77
CA ARG A 413 -1.07 20.94 12.10
C ARG A 413 0.14 21.74 12.57
N TRP A 414 0.38 21.86 13.88
CA TRP A 414 1.56 22.58 14.38
C TRP A 414 2.84 21.83 14.03
N ALA A 415 2.82 20.49 14.06
CA ALA A 415 3.97 19.66 13.69
C ALA A 415 4.39 19.85 12.22
N ASP A 416 3.42 20.01 11.30
CA ASP A 416 3.69 20.34 9.90
C ASP A 416 4.14 21.80 9.70
N ALA A 417 3.66 22.72 10.54
CA ALA A 417 4.03 24.14 10.52
C ALA A 417 5.40 24.45 11.14
N LEU A 418 5.92 23.57 12.03
CA LEU A 418 7.18 23.74 12.75
C LEU A 418 8.36 24.04 11.80
N ARG A 419 9.02 25.18 12.01
CA ARG A 419 10.13 25.65 11.15
C ARG A 419 11.48 25.20 11.68
N TRP A 420 12.03 24.14 11.10
CA TRP A 420 13.33 23.56 11.45
C TRP A 420 13.97 22.88 10.23
N ASN A 421 15.24 22.47 10.34
CA ASN A 421 15.98 21.83 9.23
C ASN A 421 15.27 20.57 8.65
N GLY A 422 14.49 19.87 9.48
CA GLY A 422 13.71 18.70 9.06
C GLY A 422 12.29 18.99 8.54
N GLN A 423 11.84 20.25 8.45
CA GLN A 423 10.44 20.56 8.06
C GLN A 423 10.09 20.07 6.65
N ALA A 424 10.93 20.37 5.66
CA ALA A 424 10.68 19.99 4.27
C ALA A 424 10.58 18.46 4.07
N PRO A 425 11.49 17.62 4.61
CA PRO A 425 11.28 16.18 4.58
C PRO A 425 10.08 15.75 5.43
N PHE A 426 9.82 16.33 6.61
CA PHE A 426 8.71 15.90 7.48
C PHE A 426 7.33 16.13 6.87
N THR A 427 7.14 17.28 6.21
CA THR A 427 5.90 17.61 5.49
C THR A 427 5.75 16.82 4.19
N SER A 428 6.85 16.31 3.62
CA SER A 428 6.85 15.47 2.42
C SER A 428 6.60 13.98 2.71
N GLU A 429 6.75 13.54 3.97
CA GLU A 429 6.72 12.13 4.35
C GLU A 429 5.29 11.64 4.64
N ASP A 430 4.83 10.64 3.88
CA ASP A 430 3.56 9.97 4.13
C ASP A 430 3.58 9.17 5.45
N LEU A 431 2.39 9.02 6.03
CA LEU A 431 2.21 8.57 7.40
C LEU A 431 2.07 7.04 7.44
N LYS A 432 3.09 6.36 7.99
CA LYS A 432 3.28 4.90 7.91
C LYS A 432 2.58 4.21 9.08
N PRO A 433 2.15 2.94 9.00
CA PRO A 433 1.42 2.32 10.12
C PRO A 433 2.34 1.82 11.27
N TRP A 434 1.93 2.07 12.52
CA TRP A 434 2.56 1.65 13.78
C TRP A 434 1.79 0.48 14.43
N TYR A 435 2.51 -0.38 15.14
CA TYR A 435 2.01 -1.66 15.63
C TYR A 435 2.55 -1.96 17.02
N SER A 436 1.67 -2.52 17.85
CA SER A 436 2.01 -3.06 19.17
C SER A 436 1.66 -4.54 19.23
N ASN A 437 2.28 -5.28 20.15
CA ASN A 437 1.93 -6.66 20.42
C ASN A 437 0.96 -6.69 21.62
N VAL A 438 -0.28 -7.09 21.39
CA VAL A 438 -1.34 -7.20 22.40
C VAL A 438 -1.78 -8.67 22.46
N GLY A 439 -1.69 -9.31 23.64
CA GLY A 439 -2.02 -10.73 23.80
C GLY A 439 -1.20 -11.68 22.90
N GLY A 440 0.03 -11.31 22.54
CA GLY A 440 0.86 -12.06 21.58
C GLY A 440 0.57 -11.78 20.10
N SER A 441 -0.51 -11.08 19.77
CA SER A 441 -0.88 -10.72 18.40
C SER A 441 -0.44 -9.30 18.05
N LYS A 442 0.04 -9.09 16.81
CA LYS A 442 0.56 -7.79 16.36
C LYS A 442 -0.57 -6.93 15.78
N VAL A 443 -1.10 -6.02 16.57
CA VAL A 443 -2.24 -5.15 16.21
C VAL A 443 -1.74 -3.78 15.72
N LYS A 444 -2.43 -3.18 14.72
CA LYS A 444 -2.16 -1.77 14.35
C LYS A 444 -2.62 -0.87 15.50
N ALA A 445 -1.65 -0.40 16.28
CA ALA A 445 -1.85 0.51 17.42
C ALA A 445 -2.01 1.97 16.98
N GLY A 446 -1.46 2.35 15.83
CA GLY A 446 -1.55 3.71 15.31
C GLY A 446 -0.77 3.83 14.01
N SER A 447 -0.22 5.01 13.74
CA SER A 447 0.63 5.29 12.59
C SER A 447 1.83 6.12 13.06
N PHE A 448 2.74 6.51 12.16
CA PHE A 448 3.86 7.41 12.35
C PHE A 448 4.46 7.73 10.95
N LYS A 449 4.66 9.00 10.58
CA LYS A 449 5.78 9.37 9.70
C LYS A 449 7.04 9.48 10.55
N GLU A 450 8.23 9.51 9.95
CA GLU A 450 9.46 9.86 10.66
C GLU A 450 10.47 10.46 9.70
N VAL A 451 11.26 11.44 10.14
CA VAL A 451 12.39 11.97 9.38
C VAL A 451 13.66 12.03 10.21
N PHE A 452 14.79 12.19 9.52
CA PHE A 452 16.11 12.39 10.12
C PHE A 452 16.72 13.69 9.59
N ALA A 453 16.94 14.67 10.47
CA ALA A 453 17.61 15.94 10.13
C ALA A 453 19.07 15.98 10.62
N SER A 454 19.89 16.80 9.97
CA SER A 454 21.29 17.07 10.34
C SER A 454 21.44 18.36 11.15
N VAL A 455 22.25 18.29 12.21
CA VAL A 455 22.57 19.42 13.09
C VAL A 455 23.65 20.31 12.47
N SER A 456 23.49 21.63 12.53
CA SER A 456 24.48 22.59 12.02
C SER A 456 25.63 22.88 13.00
N ASN A 457 25.44 22.64 14.29
CA ASN A 457 26.30 23.16 15.36
C ASN A 457 27.32 22.12 15.87
N GLY A 458 28.05 21.46 14.97
CA GLY A 458 29.19 20.59 15.32
C GLY A 458 28.86 19.21 15.92
N VAL A 459 27.64 18.97 16.40
CA VAL A 459 27.19 17.65 16.89
C VAL A 459 26.78 16.78 15.70
N SER A 460 27.52 15.71 15.41
CA SER A 460 27.17 14.78 14.33
C SER A 460 26.06 13.80 14.75
N GLY A 461 24.81 14.09 14.39
CA GLY A 461 23.64 13.26 14.71
C GLY A 461 22.54 13.27 13.64
N LYS A 462 21.65 12.26 13.68
CA LYS A 462 20.44 12.12 12.86
C LYS A 462 19.21 12.22 13.77
N GLN A 463 18.38 13.26 13.63
CA GLN A 463 17.30 13.60 14.58
C GLN A 463 15.90 13.16 14.15
N ARG A 464 15.15 12.48 15.03
CA ARG A 464 13.86 11.83 14.74
C ARG A 464 12.63 12.65 15.16
N PHE A 465 11.67 12.84 14.24
CA PHE A 465 10.38 13.52 14.49
C PHE A 465 9.20 12.80 13.78
N ALA A 466 8.06 12.54 14.45
CA ALA A 466 7.03 11.55 14.00
C ALA A 466 5.55 11.80 14.46
N VAL A 467 4.51 11.68 13.58
CA VAL A 467 3.01 11.80 13.85
C VAL A 467 2.14 10.89 12.89
N SER A 468 0.79 10.71 12.98
CA SER A 468 0.05 9.47 12.51
C SER A 468 -1.32 9.57 11.72
N PRO A 469 -1.47 9.16 10.41
CA PRO A 469 -2.56 8.25 9.90
C PRO A 469 -2.34 7.34 8.61
N GLU A 470 -3.24 6.37 8.35
CA GLU A 470 -3.64 5.70 7.05
C GLU A 470 -2.72 4.82 6.12
N VAL A 471 -2.78 3.46 6.27
CA VAL A 471 -2.71 2.44 5.17
C VAL A 471 -3.76 1.29 5.35
N ARG A 472 -4.55 1.30 6.44
CA ARG A 472 -5.26 0.12 7.00
C ARG A 472 -6.56 -0.33 6.28
N ALA A 473 -6.93 0.26 5.14
CA ALA A 473 -8.28 0.09 4.58
C ALA A 473 -8.58 -1.33 4.04
N SER A 474 -7.58 -2.01 3.47
CA SER A 474 -7.79 -3.18 2.59
C SER A 474 -7.13 -4.48 3.07
N VAL A 475 -6.02 -4.40 3.81
CA VAL A 475 -5.29 -5.59 4.30
C VAL A 475 -5.03 -5.43 5.81
N PRO A 476 -5.57 -6.33 6.66
CA PRO A 476 -5.15 -6.47 8.06
C PRO A 476 -3.63 -6.68 8.15
N ALA A 477 -3.01 -6.16 9.20
CA ALA A 477 -1.56 -6.12 9.34
C ALA A 477 -1.09 -6.80 10.64
N ASP A 478 -1.87 -7.78 11.01
CA ASP A 478 -1.67 -8.91 11.90
C ASP A 478 -1.35 -10.17 11.06
N ASP A 479 -0.98 -11.26 11.75
CA ASP A 479 -0.78 -12.58 11.18
C ASP A 479 -1.33 -13.64 12.15
N GLU A 480 -2.53 -14.17 11.86
CA GLU A 480 -3.18 -15.20 12.69
C GLU A 480 -2.54 -16.58 12.45
N ASP A 481 -2.24 -17.31 13.52
CA ASP A 481 -1.63 -18.67 13.44
C ASP A 481 -2.70 -19.76 13.21
N ILE A 482 -3.39 -19.64 12.07
CA ILE A 482 -4.47 -20.54 11.62
C ILE A 482 -3.97 -21.57 10.59
N PRO A 483 -4.62 -22.74 10.43
CA PRO A 483 -4.19 -23.77 9.49
C PRO A 483 -4.06 -23.25 8.06
N VAL A 484 -2.90 -23.48 7.43
CA VAL A 484 -2.61 -23.03 6.05
C VAL A 484 -2.44 -24.21 5.11
N ASN A 485 -1.48 -25.08 5.40
CA ASN A 485 -1.14 -26.25 4.59
C ASN A 485 -2.06 -27.42 4.94
N THR A 486 -3.24 -27.50 4.34
CA THR A 486 -4.29 -28.48 4.68
C THR A 486 -4.73 -29.31 3.47
N PHE A 487 -5.27 -30.50 3.70
CA PHE A 487 -5.85 -31.32 2.62
C PHE A 487 -6.92 -30.55 1.82
N ARG A 488 -7.80 -29.81 2.50
CA ARG A 488 -8.87 -29.02 1.85
C ARG A 488 -8.30 -27.97 0.90
N ALA A 489 -7.27 -27.23 1.33
CA ALA A 489 -6.63 -26.20 0.53
C ALA A 489 -6.04 -26.79 -0.77
N TRP A 490 -5.36 -27.94 -0.68
CA TRP A 490 -4.83 -28.63 -1.86
C TRP A 490 -5.91 -29.24 -2.74
N PHE A 491 -6.90 -29.92 -2.17
CA PHE A 491 -7.97 -30.56 -2.93
C PHE A 491 -8.81 -29.53 -3.70
N LEU A 492 -9.30 -28.49 -3.01
CA LEU A 492 -10.05 -27.40 -3.63
C LEU A 492 -9.17 -26.59 -4.58
N GLY A 493 -7.88 -26.39 -4.26
CA GLY A 493 -6.91 -25.74 -5.12
C GLY A 493 -6.71 -26.46 -6.44
N ILE A 494 -6.45 -27.77 -6.40
CA ILE A 494 -6.25 -28.63 -7.57
C ILE A 494 -7.54 -28.71 -8.39
N VAL A 495 -8.68 -29.08 -7.78
CA VAL A 495 -9.96 -29.24 -8.49
C VAL A 495 -10.44 -27.91 -9.09
N GLY A 496 -10.35 -26.82 -8.33
CA GLY A 496 -10.67 -25.46 -8.82
C GLY A 496 -9.76 -25.02 -9.96
N THR A 497 -8.47 -25.36 -9.91
CA THR A 497 -7.51 -25.11 -11.01
C THR A 497 -7.89 -25.94 -12.25
N VAL A 498 -8.17 -27.24 -12.11
CA VAL A 498 -8.60 -28.08 -13.25
C VAL A 498 -9.85 -27.51 -13.90
N ILE A 499 -10.89 -27.20 -13.12
CA ILE A 499 -12.17 -26.70 -13.66
C ILE A 499 -11.97 -25.34 -14.35
N LEU A 500 -11.32 -24.38 -13.68
CA LEU A 500 -11.08 -23.04 -14.24
C LEU A 500 -10.24 -23.10 -15.52
N THR A 501 -9.18 -23.90 -15.50
CA THR A 501 -8.30 -24.11 -16.65
C THR A 501 -9.03 -24.78 -17.82
N ALA A 502 -9.79 -25.83 -17.55
CA ALA A 502 -10.52 -26.57 -18.57
C ALA A 502 -11.55 -25.69 -19.28
N LEU A 503 -12.35 -24.94 -18.50
CA LEU A 503 -13.35 -24.02 -19.05
C LEU A 503 -12.69 -22.91 -19.87
N ASN A 504 -11.64 -22.25 -19.35
CA ASN A 504 -10.92 -21.22 -20.09
C ASN A 504 -10.30 -21.76 -21.40
N GLN A 505 -9.65 -22.92 -21.36
CA GLN A 505 -9.05 -23.53 -22.55
C GLN A 505 -10.08 -23.89 -23.62
N PHE A 506 -11.26 -24.36 -23.20
CA PHE A 506 -12.35 -24.72 -24.10
C PHE A 506 -13.00 -23.48 -24.73
N PHE A 507 -13.33 -22.48 -23.92
CA PHE A 507 -13.98 -21.25 -24.40
C PHE A 507 -13.08 -20.32 -25.20
N GLN A 508 -11.76 -20.41 -25.05
CA GLN A 508 -10.78 -19.72 -25.88
C GLN A 508 -10.90 -20.09 -27.39
N LEU A 509 -11.38 -21.30 -27.70
CA LEU A 509 -11.61 -21.78 -29.07
C LEU A 509 -12.97 -21.35 -29.65
N HIS A 510 -13.90 -20.90 -28.80
CA HIS A 510 -15.25 -20.45 -29.18
C HIS A 510 -15.25 -19.01 -29.73
N SER A 511 -16.28 -18.65 -30.51
CA SER A 511 -16.51 -17.29 -30.99
C SER A 511 -17.91 -16.79 -30.59
N PRO A 512 -18.03 -15.74 -29.74
CA PRO A 512 -16.94 -14.99 -29.12
C PRO A 512 -16.20 -15.82 -28.06
N PRO A 513 -14.89 -15.54 -27.81
CA PRO A 513 -14.15 -16.19 -26.74
C PRO A 513 -14.66 -15.71 -25.37
N LEU A 514 -14.68 -16.60 -24.38
CA LEU A 514 -15.08 -16.28 -23.01
C LEU A 514 -13.95 -16.63 -22.04
N PHE A 515 -13.68 -15.71 -21.10
CA PHE A 515 -12.65 -15.88 -20.08
C PHE A 515 -13.25 -15.76 -18.68
N LEU A 516 -13.04 -16.79 -17.87
CA LEU A 516 -13.46 -16.88 -16.48
C LEU A 516 -12.30 -16.44 -15.58
N SER A 517 -12.58 -15.49 -14.70
CA SER A 517 -11.60 -14.95 -13.76
C SER A 517 -11.35 -15.90 -12.57
N ALA A 518 -10.21 -15.73 -11.90
CA ALA A 518 -9.88 -16.50 -10.69
C ALA A 518 -10.92 -16.30 -9.56
N TYR A 519 -11.72 -15.22 -9.59
CA TYR A 519 -12.81 -15.02 -8.63
C TYR A 519 -13.87 -16.12 -8.70
N LEU A 520 -14.13 -16.73 -9.87
CA LEU A 520 -15.07 -17.85 -9.99
C LEU A 520 -14.61 -19.05 -9.17
N ALA A 521 -13.32 -19.40 -9.24
CA ALA A 521 -12.76 -20.49 -8.45
C ALA A 521 -12.93 -20.22 -6.95
N ILE A 522 -12.58 -19.01 -6.49
CA ILE A 522 -12.73 -18.59 -5.07
C ILE A 522 -14.21 -18.62 -4.63
N LEU A 523 -15.13 -18.19 -5.48
CA LEU A 523 -16.57 -18.22 -5.19
C LEU A 523 -17.13 -19.64 -5.07
N VAL A 524 -16.77 -20.53 -5.98
CA VAL A 524 -17.24 -21.92 -5.99
C VAL A 524 -16.59 -22.73 -4.86
N THR A 525 -15.31 -22.50 -4.56
CA THR A 525 -14.64 -23.27 -3.49
C THR A 525 -15.02 -22.84 -2.08
N PHE A 526 -15.59 -21.64 -1.88
CA PHE A 526 -16.06 -21.20 -0.55
C PHE A 526 -17.14 -22.12 0.07
N PRO A 527 -18.30 -22.37 -0.57
CA PRO A 527 -19.30 -23.30 -0.03
C PRO A 527 -18.77 -24.74 0.03
N CYS A 528 -17.94 -25.17 -0.93
CA CYS A 528 -17.32 -26.50 -0.89
C CYS A 528 -16.39 -26.65 0.33
N GLY A 529 -15.58 -25.65 0.66
CA GLY A 529 -14.71 -25.65 1.85
C GLY A 529 -15.50 -25.64 3.16
N ARG A 530 -16.63 -24.91 3.20
CA ARG A 530 -17.59 -24.94 4.32
C ARG A 530 -18.29 -26.29 4.47
N LEU A 531 -18.58 -26.99 3.37
CA LEU A 531 -19.12 -28.36 3.38
C LEU A 531 -18.06 -29.37 3.83
N MET A 532 -16.82 -29.25 3.35
CA MET A 532 -15.69 -30.09 3.79
C MET A 532 -15.36 -29.88 5.28
N GLU A 533 -15.51 -28.66 5.81
CA GLU A 533 -15.45 -28.39 7.27
C GLU A 533 -16.53 -29.13 8.05
N ALA A 534 -17.74 -29.28 7.51
CA ALA A 534 -18.86 -29.93 8.19
C ALA A 534 -18.85 -31.46 8.07
N VAL A 535 -18.26 -32.02 7.01
CA VAL A 535 -18.36 -33.45 6.66
C VAL A 535 -17.07 -34.24 6.93
N LEU A 536 -15.89 -33.64 6.80
CA LEU A 536 -14.63 -34.39 6.94
C LEU A 536 -14.30 -34.66 8.42
N PRO A 537 -13.77 -35.85 8.75
CA PRO A 537 -13.44 -36.20 10.13
C PRO A 537 -12.17 -35.47 10.62
N GLU A 538 -12.19 -35.03 11.87
CA GLU A 538 -11.06 -34.38 12.57
C GLU A 538 -9.95 -35.36 13.02
N ARG A 539 -10.10 -36.65 12.69
CA ARG A 539 -9.17 -37.71 13.10
C ARG A 539 -7.76 -37.42 12.58
N LYS A 540 -6.77 -37.47 13.48
CA LYS A 540 -5.35 -37.37 13.13
C LYS A 540 -4.82 -38.74 12.71
N TRP A 541 -4.27 -38.84 11.50
CA TRP A 541 -3.52 -40.02 11.04
C TRP A 541 -2.03 -39.78 11.19
N LYS A 542 -1.29 -40.84 11.53
CA LYS A 542 0.18 -40.90 11.45
C LYS A 542 0.55 -41.84 10.30
N ILE A 543 1.25 -41.33 9.29
CA ILE A 543 1.82 -42.13 8.20
C ILE A 543 3.28 -41.71 8.02
N LEU A 544 4.21 -42.67 8.08
CA LEU A 544 5.66 -42.46 7.84
C LEU A 544 6.25 -41.28 8.63
N GLY A 545 5.87 -41.14 9.91
CA GLY A 545 6.32 -40.06 10.81
C GLY A 545 5.55 -38.73 10.69
N TRP A 546 4.73 -38.54 9.64
CA TRP A 546 3.92 -37.34 9.44
C TRP A 546 2.54 -37.48 10.09
N THR A 547 2.16 -36.49 10.90
CA THR A 547 0.78 -36.33 11.41
C THR A 547 -0.02 -35.41 10.50
N PHE A 548 -1.15 -35.87 9.96
CA PHE A 548 -2.09 -35.02 9.22
C PHE A 548 -3.55 -35.29 9.60
N THR A 549 -4.44 -34.36 9.25
CA THR A 549 -5.90 -34.47 9.39
C THR A 549 -6.56 -33.97 8.10
N LEU A 550 -7.72 -34.51 7.77
CA LEU A 550 -8.56 -34.04 6.65
C LEU A 550 -9.37 -32.80 7.08
N ASN A 551 -9.66 -32.67 8.38
CA ASN A 551 -10.33 -31.52 8.97
C ASN A 551 -9.51 -30.94 10.14
N PRO A 552 -8.72 -29.87 9.92
CA PRO A 552 -7.98 -29.17 10.97
C PRO A 552 -8.80 -28.10 11.71
N GLY A 553 -10.12 -28.09 11.60
CA GLY A 553 -11.01 -27.06 12.16
C GLY A 553 -11.64 -26.18 11.07
N ARG A 554 -12.04 -24.96 11.41
CA ARG A 554 -12.81 -24.07 10.50
C ARG A 554 -12.08 -23.74 9.19
N PHE A 555 -12.80 -23.71 8.07
CA PHE A 555 -12.28 -23.31 6.76
C PHE A 555 -12.01 -21.80 6.74
N ASN A 556 -10.74 -21.43 6.52
CA ASN A 556 -10.25 -20.08 6.78
C ASN A 556 -9.62 -19.38 5.55
N GLN A 557 -9.38 -18.07 5.69
CA GLN A 557 -8.88 -17.22 4.61
C GLN A 557 -7.50 -17.61 4.07
N LYS A 558 -6.65 -18.30 4.85
CA LYS A 558 -5.33 -18.77 4.39
C LYS A 558 -5.41 -20.05 3.58
N GLU A 559 -6.23 -21.03 3.99
CA GLU A 559 -6.56 -22.19 3.16
C GLU A 559 -7.14 -21.74 1.81
N HIS A 560 -8.05 -20.77 1.86
CA HIS A 560 -8.70 -20.25 0.67
C HIS A 560 -7.77 -19.39 -0.20
N CYS A 561 -6.79 -18.71 0.40
CA CYS A 561 -5.73 -18.02 -0.34
C CYS A 561 -4.84 -18.98 -1.15
N ILE A 562 -4.62 -20.22 -0.72
CA ILE A 562 -3.88 -21.21 -1.54
C ILE A 562 -4.65 -21.48 -2.84
N VAL A 563 -5.97 -21.66 -2.76
CA VAL A 563 -6.84 -21.79 -3.95
C VAL A 563 -6.70 -20.56 -4.86
N ALA A 564 -6.76 -19.35 -4.28
CA ALA A 564 -6.58 -18.11 -5.04
C ALA A 564 -5.19 -17.98 -5.70
N VAL A 565 -4.12 -18.45 -5.04
CA VAL A 565 -2.75 -18.47 -5.59
C VAL A 565 -2.64 -19.45 -6.75
N MET A 566 -3.28 -20.63 -6.67
CA MET A 566 -3.29 -21.60 -7.77
C MET A 566 -4.13 -21.11 -8.95
N ALA A 567 -5.33 -20.59 -8.68
CA ALA A 567 -6.26 -20.09 -9.69
C ALA A 567 -5.75 -18.83 -10.43
N SER A 568 -5.08 -17.90 -9.73
CA SER A 568 -4.58 -16.66 -10.36
C SER A 568 -3.46 -16.89 -11.39
N LEU A 569 -2.74 -18.01 -11.31
CA LEU A 569 -1.77 -18.40 -12.34
C LEU A 569 -2.43 -18.89 -13.64
N VAL A 570 -3.63 -19.48 -13.55
CA VAL A 570 -4.44 -19.84 -14.72
C VAL A 570 -4.83 -18.60 -15.51
N THR A 571 -5.16 -17.52 -14.80
CA THR A 571 -5.63 -16.25 -15.37
C THR A 571 -4.53 -15.17 -15.44
N ALA A 572 -3.25 -15.56 -15.36
CA ALA A 572 -2.13 -14.61 -15.51
C ALA A 572 -2.11 -13.98 -16.92
N PHE A 573 -2.66 -14.71 -17.89
CA PHE A 573 -3.11 -14.18 -19.17
C PHE A 573 -4.61 -13.92 -19.15
N ASP A 574 -5.02 -12.69 -19.47
CA ASP A 574 -6.44 -12.31 -19.52
C ASP A 574 -7.20 -13.04 -20.66
N ASN A 575 -6.46 -13.66 -21.61
CA ASN A 575 -6.97 -14.36 -22.79
C ASN A 575 -6.74 -15.90 -22.75
N GLY A 576 -6.63 -16.51 -21.57
CA GLY A 576 -6.36 -17.95 -21.46
C GLY A 576 -4.94 -18.31 -21.88
N SER A 577 -4.75 -19.44 -22.57
CA SER A 577 -3.41 -19.96 -22.87
C SER A 577 -2.87 -19.51 -24.23
N LEU A 578 -2.09 -18.43 -24.21
CA LEU A 578 -1.51 -17.82 -25.42
C LEU A 578 -0.69 -18.81 -26.27
N ALA A 579 0.00 -19.76 -25.64
CA ALA A 579 0.80 -20.76 -26.34
C ALA A 579 -0.05 -21.84 -27.04
N THR A 580 -1.31 -22.08 -26.61
CA THR A 580 -2.20 -23.00 -27.32
C THR A 580 -2.75 -22.40 -28.60
N ASP A 581 -3.08 -21.10 -28.60
CA ASP A 581 -3.52 -20.42 -29.83
C ASP A 581 -2.46 -20.50 -30.93
N VAL A 582 -1.17 -20.49 -30.57
CA VAL A 582 -0.08 -20.54 -31.55
C VAL A 582 -0.01 -21.88 -32.26
N TYR A 583 -0.09 -23.01 -31.55
CA TYR A 583 -0.07 -24.30 -32.24
C TYR A 583 -1.39 -24.62 -32.94
N VAL A 584 -2.53 -24.08 -32.47
CA VAL A 584 -3.80 -24.12 -33.22
C VAL A 584 -3.71 -23.26 -34.49
N ALA A 585 -3.07 -22.08 -34.43
CA ALA A 585 -2.80 -21.24 -35.59
C ALA A 585 -1.91 -21.97 -36.62
N PHE A 586 -0.86 -22.64 -36.14
CA PHE A 586 0.03 -23.45 -36.96
C PHE A 586 -0.75 -24.58 -37.66
N GLU A 587 -1.51 -25.38 -36.92
CA GLU A 587 -2.21 -26.55 -37.46
C GLU A 587 -3.40 -26.19 -38.37
N LYS A 588 -4.25 -25.25 -37.95
CA LYS A 588 -5.54 -24.97 -38.61
C LYS A 588 -5.50 -23.83 -39.63
N PHE A 589 -4.67 -22.81 -39.40
CA PHE A 589 -4.63 -21.60 -40.26
C PHE A 589 -3.38 -21.53 -41.15
N LEU A 590 -2.29 -22.21 -40.78
CA LEU A 590 -1.04 -22.24 -41.55
C LEU A 590 -0.68 -23.65 -42.07
N HIS A 591 -1.50 -24.66 -41.76
CA HIS A 591 -1.37 -26.07 -42.19
C HIS A 591 0.00 -26.72 -41.88
N ILE A 592 0.59 -26.35 -40.73
CA ILE A 592 1.83 -26.91 -40.18
C ILE A 592 1.46 -28.08 -39.24
N PRO A 593 1.95 -29.32 -39.47
CA PRO A 593 1.61 -30.46 -38.63
C PRO A 593 2.30 -30.37 -37.26
N ILE A 594 1.52 -30.40 -36.17
CA ILE A 594 2.04 -30.32 -34.80
C ILE A 594 1.75 -31.60 -34.00
N SER A 595 2.81 -32.31 -33.62
CA SER A 595 2.72 -33.55 -32.83
C SER A 595 2.23 -33.32 -31.39
N LEU A 596 1.71 -34.38 -30.76
CA LEU A 596 1.25 -34.32 -29.36
C LEU A 596 2.37 -33.92 -28.38
N GLY A 597 3.58 -34.47 -28.57
CA GLY A 597 4.73 -34.16 -27.71
C GLY A 597 5.24 -32.72 -27.87
N TYR A 598 5.12 -32.14 -29.07
CA TYR A 598 5.35 -30.70 -29.27
C TYR A 598 4.40 -29.88 -28.40
N ARG A 599 3.09 -30.15 -28.43
CA ARG A 599 2.07 -29.38 -27.68
C ARG A 599 2.38 -29.38 -26.18
N PHE A 600 2.65 -30.56 -25.60
CA PHE A 600 3.00 -30.69 -24.18
C PHE A 600 4.30 -29.95 -23.81
N LEU A 601 5.41 -30.19 -24.53
CA LEU A 601 6.69 -29.58 -24.17
C LEU A 601 6.72 -28.08 -24.45
N PHE A 602 6.11 -27.59 -25.54
CA PHE A 602 6.01 -26.16 -25.83
C PHE A 602 5.25 -25.43 -24.72
N LEU A 603 4.15 -26.02 -24.22
CA LEU A 603 3.34 -25.41 -23.17
C LEU A 603 4.05 -25.42 -21.80
N LEU A 604 4.64 -26.56 -21.42
CA LEU A 604 5.44 -26.69 -20.20
C LEU A 604 6.60 -25.70 -20.21
N THR A 605 7.40 -25.68 -21.28
CA THR A 605 8.63 -24.87 -21.34
C THR A 605 8.32 -23.37 -21.35
N THR A 606 7.37 -22.91 -22.18
CA THR A 606 7.06 -21.49 -22.29
C THR A 606 6.41 -20.89 -21.03
N GLN A 607 5.62 -21.67 -20.28
CA GLN A 607 5.02 -21.19 -19.02
C GLN A 607 5.99 -21.32 -17.83
N ALA A 608 6.67 -22.45 -17.67
CA ALA A 608 7.48 -22.73 -16.48
C ALA A 608 8.82 -21.99 -16.44
N LEU A 609 9.36 -21.54 -17.58
CA LEU A 609 10.69 -20.92 -17.66
C LEU A 609 10.81 -19.66 -16.78
N SER A 610 9.75 -18.85 -16.73
CA SER A 610 9.71 -17.63 -15.93
C SER A 610 9.55 -17.86 -14.43
N PHE A 611 9.12 -19.04 -13.98
CA PHE A 611 8.92 -19.31 -12.55
C PHE A 611 10.24 -19.25 -11.76
N GLY A 612 11.31 -19.83 -12.30
CA GLY A 612 12.65 -19.73 -11.72
C GLY A 612 13.25 -18.32 -11.78
N ILE A 613 12.82 -17.50 -12.74
CA ILE A 613 13.26 -16.11 -12.90
C ILE A 613 12.51 -15.19 -11.92
N ALA A 614 11.19 -15.37 -11.77
CA ALA A 614 10.33 -14.61 -10.86
C ALA A 614 10.83 -14.62 -9.40
N GLY A 615 11.37 -15.76 -8.94
CA GLY A 615 11.97 -15.88 -7.61
C GLY A 615 13.17 -14.96 -7.36
N LEU A 616 13.96 -14.63 -8.40
CA LEU A 616 15.07 -13.69 -8.32
C LEU A 616 14.59 -12.25 -8.07
N PHE A 617 13.38 -11.92 -8.56
CA PHE A 617 12.79 -10.60 -8.42
C PHE A 617 11.99 -10.38 -7.13
N HIS A 618 11.90 -11.38 -6.24
CA HIS A 618 11.20 -11.26 -4.95
C HIS A 618 11.72 -10.06 -4.11
N LYS A 619 13.03 -9.84 -4.08
CA LYS A 619 13.67 -8.71 -3.38
C LYS A 619 13.35 -7.33 -3.98
N PHE A 620 13.03 -7.28 -5.27
CA PHE A 620 12.81 -6.03 -6.01
C PHE A 620 11.34 -5.64 -6.09
N LEU A 621 10.44 -6.63 -6.09
CA LEU A 621 9.03 -6.43 -6.45
C LEU A 621 8.03 -6.95 -5.40
N VAL A 622 8.43 -7.83 -4.48
CA VAL A 622 7.54 -8.40 -3.45
C VAL A 622 7.80 -7.80 -2.07
N GLU A 623 9.06 -7.75 -1.64
CA GLU A 623 9.43 -7.23 -0.30
C GLU A 623 9.37 -5.68 -0.14
N PRO A 624 9.66 -4.85 -1.15
CA PRO A 624 9.67 -3.40 -0.97
C PRO A 624 8.27 -2.81 -0.68
N ALA A 625 8.24 -1.82 0.21
CA ALA A 625 7.01 -1.16 0.66
C ALA A 625 6.29 -0.41 -0.46
N ALA A 626 7.06 0.20 -1.36
CA ALA A 626 6.52 1.01 -2.47
C ALA A 626 5.86 0.16 -3.57
N CYS A 627 6.16 -1.15 -3.63
CA CYS A 627 5.51 -2.09 -4.54
C CYS A 627 4.16 -2.56 -3.95
N VAL A 628 3.10 -1.78 -4.17
CA VAL A 628 1.75 -1.98 -3.58
C VAL A 628 0.92 -3.05 -4.30
N TRP A 629 1.13 -3.26 -5.61
CA TRP A 629 0.36 -4.17 -6.47
C TRP A 629 -1.17 -3.97 -6.35
N PRO A 630 -1.74 -2.85 -6.84
CA PRO A 630 -3.17 -2.55 -6.68
C PRO A 630 -4.11 -3.69 -7.14
N GLY A 631 -3.72 -4.47 -8.15
CA GLY A 631 -4.46 -5.62 -8.66
C GLY A 631 -4.66 -6.79 -7.68
N VAL A 632 -3.81 -6.96 -6.65
CA VAL A 632 -4.00 -8.07 -5.67
C VAL A 632 -4.88 -7.69 -4.49
N LEU A 633 -5.13 -6.39 -4.28
CA LEU A 633 -5.90 -5.88 -3.14
C LEU A 633 -7.39 -6.30 -3.14
N PRO A 634 -8.11 -6.39 -4.27
CA PRO A 634 -9.48 -6.90 -4.30
C PRO A 634 -9.56 -8.35 -3.83
N THR A 635 -8.66 -9.22 -4.31
CA THR A 635 -8.59 -10.62 -3.88
C THR A 635 -8.34 -10.73 -2.37
N CYS A 636 -7.41 -9.93 -1.82
CA CYS A 636 -7.20 -9.86 -0.37
C CYS A 636 -8.50 -9.42 0.36
N SER A 637 -9.10 -8.31 -0.07
CA SER A 637 -10.32 -7.75 0.54
C SER A 637 -11.50 -8.73 0.50
N MET A 638 -11.66 -9.45 -0.62
CA MET A 638 -12.70 -10.45 -0.81
C MET A 638 -12.48 -11.67 0.09
N LEU A 639 -11.25 -12.22 0.14
CA LEU A 639 -10.92 -13.35 1.03
C LEU A 639 -11.15 -13.01 2.51
N TYR A 640 -10.74 -11.81 2.98
CA TYR A 640 -11.06 -11.37 4.34
C TYR A 640 -12.58 -11.19 4.53
N THR A 641 -13.28 -10.57 3.58
CA THR A 641 -14.74 -10.36 3.65
C THR A 641 -15.54 -11.67 3.68
N MET A 642 -15.05 -12.73 3.03
CA MET A 642 -15.70 -14.05 3.02
C MET A 642 -15.59 -14.81 4.34
N HIS A 643 -14.47 -14.65 5.08
CA HIS A 643 -14.22 -15.42 6.30
C HIS A 643 -14.39 -14.62 7.60
N GLN A 644 -14.41 -13.28 7.57
CA GLN A 644 -14.61 -12.45 8.77
C GLN A 644 -16.11 -12.20 9.05
N ARG A 645 -16.62 -12.77 10.15
CA ARG A 645 -18.00 -12.56 10.64
C ARG A 645 -18.20 -11.37 11.58
N ASN A 646 -17.13 -10.85 12.20
CA ASN A 646 -17.21 -9.98 13.38
C ASN A 646 -16.76 -8.53 13.12
N ARG A 647 -16.90 -8.00 11.89
CA ARG A 647 -16.86 -6.54 11.70
C ARG A 647 -18.29 -6.01 11.68
N GLU A 648 -18.56 -5.07 12.58
CA GLU A 648 -19.81 -4.31 12.59
C GLU A 648 -19.97 -3.53 11.27
N ASN A 649 -21.21 -3.23 10.89
CA ASN A 649 -21.48 -2.56 9.62
C ASN A 649 -21.27 -1.05 9.74
N GLU A 650 -20.00 -0.64 9.85
CA GLU A 650 -19.52 0.76 9.77
C GLU A 650 -20.30 1.53 8.69
N GLU A 651 -21.00 2.62 9.03
CA GLU A 651 -21.75 3.37 8.02
C GLU A 651 -20.78 4.12 7.08
N ALA A 652 -21.05 4.06 5.77
CA ALA A 652 -20.25 4.76 4.79
C ALA A 652 -21.12 5.66 3.90
N ASN A 653 -21.19 6.96 4.24
CA ASN A 653 -21.93 7.98 3.50
C ASN A 653 -23.43 7.63 3.31
N GLY A 654 -24.16 7.29 4.39
CA GLY A 654 -25.58 6.87 4.31
C GLY A 654 -25.77 5.36 4.04
N TRP A 655 -24.73 4.63 3.63
CA TRP A 655 -24.85 3.22 3.25
C TRP A 655 -24.54 2.28 4.41
N LYS A 656 -25.61 1.72 5.00
CA LYS A 656 -25.58 0.70 6.07
C LYS A 656 -25.38 -0.75 5.56
N ILE A 657 -25.25 -0.97 4.25
CA ILE A 657 -25.09 -2.32 3.67
C ILE A 657 -23.76 -2.96 4.10
N SER A 658 -23.76 -4.27 4.36
CA SER A 658 -22.50 -4.98 4.65
C SER A 658 -21.69 -5.20 3.37
N ARG A 659 -20.36 -5.31 3.53
CA ARG A 659 -19.45 -5.65 2.42
C ARG A 659 -19.90 -6.91 1.68
N MET A 660 -20.30 -7.95 2.42
CA MET A 660 -20.80 -9.21 1.85
C MET A 660 -22.20 -9.07 1.21
N LYS A 661 -23.12 -8.32 1.83
CA LYS A 661 -24.46 -8.07 1.24
C LYS A 661 -24.34 -7.31 -0.07
N LEU A 662 -23.49 -6.27 -0.13
CA LEU A 662 -23.24 -5.53 -1.37
C LEU A 662 -22.66 -6.46 -2.44
N PHE A 663 -21.65 -7.25 -2.10
CA PHE A 663 -21.02 -8.19 -3.03
C PHE A 663 -22.03 -9.21 -3.60
N ALA A 664 -22.87 -9.82 -2.75
CA ALA A 664 -23.91 -10.74 -3.19
C ALA A 664 -24.99 -10.07 -4.07
N VAL A 665 -25.42 -8.85 -3.72
CA VAL A 665 -26.37 -8.06 -4.54
C VAL A 665 -25.75 -7.69 -5.89
N VAL A 666 -24.49 -7.26 -5.93
CA VAL A 666 -23.79 -6.93 -7.18
C VAL A 666 -23.64 -8.17 -8.07
N ILE A 667 -23.31 -9.35 -7.51
CA ILE A 667 -23.26 -10.59 -8.29
C ILE A 667 -24.63 -10.96 -8.84
N LEU A 668 -25.68 -10.98 -8.02
CA LEU A 668 -27.01 -11.37 -8.46
C LEU A 668 -27.57 -10.41 -9.51
N CYS A 669 -27.61 -9.11 -9.19
CA CYS A 669 -28.14 -8.08 -10.09
C CYS A 669 -27.27 -7.93 -11.35
N GLY A 670 -25.94 -8.01 -11.23
CA GLY A 670 -25.02 -7.92 -12.36
C GLY A 670 -25.08 -9.14 -13.28
N ALA A 671 -25.19 -10.36 -12.75
CA ALA A 671 -25.32 -11.57 -13.56
C ALA A 671 -26.67 -11.61 -14.29
N LEU A 672 -27.76 -11.17 -13.64
CA LEU A 672 -29.05 -10.98 -14.30
C LEU A 672 -28.99 -9.86 -15.35
N TYR A 673 -28.35 -8.74 -15.02
CA TYR A 673 -28.15 -7.63 -15.95
C TYR A 673 -27.35 -8.05 -17.18
N GLN A 674 -26.35 -8.94 -17.04
CA GLN A 674 -25.53 -9.41 -18.16
C GLN A 674 -26.34 -10.13 -19.25
N PHE A 675 -27.51 -10.69 -18.96
CA PHE A 675 -28.40 -11.21 -20.02
C PHE A 675 -28.89 -10.11 -20.97
N LEU A 676 -28.95 -8.86 -20.52
CA LEU A 676 -29.40 -7.73 -21.33
C LEU A 676 -28.38 -7.39 -22.44
N PRO A 677 -27.13 -6.95 -22.18
CA PRO A 677 -26.15 -6.73 -23.26
C PRO A 677 -25.56 -8.04 -23.80
N GLY A 678 -25.45 -9.10 -22.99
CA GLY A 678 -24.78 -10.35 -23.40
C GLY A 678 -25.62 -11.29 -24.28
N PHE A 679 -26.95 -11.12 -24.36
CA PHE A 679 -27.82 -12.03 -25.11
C PHE A 679 -29.07 -11.38 -25.70
N LEU A 680 -29.83 -10.62 -24.90
CA LEU A 680 -31.12 -10.06 -25.32
C LEU A 680 -30.98 -8.85 -26.24
N PHE A 681 -29.98 -7.98 -26.02
CA PHE A 681 -29.70 -6.79 -26.83
C PHE A 681 -28.18 -6.54 -26.93
N THR A 682 -27.50 -7.30 -27.80
CA THR A 682 -26.04 -7.21 -28.00
C THR A 682 -25.55 -5.89 -28.57
N GLY A 683 -26.42 -5.09 -29.19
CA GLY A 683 -26.12 -3.69 -29.51
C GLY A 683 -25.79 -2.81 -28.30
N LEU A 684 -26.27 -3.13 -27.09
CA LEU A 684 -25.93 -2.37 -25.88
C LEU A 684 -24.48 -2.59 -25.40
N THR A 685 -23.81 -3.64 -25.89
CA THR A 685 -22.39 -3.89 -25.61
C THR A 685 -21.52 -2.73 -26.10
N THR A 686 -21.71 -2.25 -27.34
CA THR A 686 -20.93 -1.13 -27.89
C THR A 686 -21.70 0.18 -28.05
N PHE A 687 -23.03 0.16 -27.88
CA PHE A 687 -23.97 1.30 -27.90
C PHE A 687 -23.69 2.43 -28.91
N ALA A 688 -23.16 2.10 -30.10
CA ALA A 688 -22.82 3.03 -31.16
C ALA A 688 -24.07 3.52 -31.94
N TRP A 689 -25.08 4.03 -31.25
CA TRP A 689 -26.43 4.30 -31.77
C TRP A 689 -26.48 5.24 -32.98
N ILE A 690 -25.51 6.15 -33.13
CA ILE A 690 -25.38 7.03 -34.31
C ILE A 690 -25.17 6.20 -35.59
N THR A 691 -24.39 5.11 -35.51
CA THR A 691 -24.19 4.20 -36.63
C THR A 691 -25.46 3.44 -36.99
N TRP A 692 -26.40 3.25 -36.05
CA TRP A 692 -27.68 2.56 -36.32
C TRP A 692 -28.66 3.45 -37.09
N ILE A 693 -28.59 4.78 -36.89
CA ILE A 693 -29.39 5.77 -37.62
C ILE A 693 -28.86 5.95 -39.05
N VAL A 694 -27.53 5.94 -39.23
CA VAL A 694 -26.87 6.15 -40.53
C VAL A 694 -25.95 4.96 -40.88
N PRO A 695 -26.48 3.75 -41.10
CA PRO A 695 -25.68 2.51 -41.17
C PRO A 695 -24.73 2.46 -42.36
N ASN A 696 -25.04 3.12 -43.47
CA ASN A 696 -24.29 2.99 -44.73
C ASN A 696 -23.26 4.11 -44.97
N ASN A 697 -23.22 5.15 -44.12
CA ASN A 697 -22.27 6.25 -44.30
C ASN A 697 -20.92 5.90 -43.65
N VAL A 698 -19.94 5.51 -44.48
CA VAL A 698 -18.62 5.05 -44.03
C VAL A 698 -17.92 6.08 -43.14
N THR A 699 -17.93 7.37 -43.48
CA THR A 699 -17.27 8.41 -42.67
C THR A 699 -17.90 8.54 -41.29
N VAL A 700 -19.23 8.58 -41.20
CA VAL A 700 -19.95 8.64 -39.90
C VAL A 700 -19.66 7.38 -39.07
N ASN A 701 -19.60 6.21 -39.73
CA ASN A 701 -19.30 4.93 -39.08
C ASN A 701 -17.85 4.82 -38.63
N GLN A 702 -16.88 5.41 -39.34
CA GLN A 702 -15.50 5.46 -38.87
C GLN A 702 -15.34 6.40 -37.67
N VAL A 703 -16.07 7.51 -37.62
CA VAL A 703 -15.98 8.51 -36.53
C VAL A 703 -16.70 8.07 -35.24
N PHE A 704 -17.92 7.52 -35.36
CA PHE A 704 -18.77 7.15 -34.22
C PHE A 704 -18.98 5.64 -34.05
N GLY A 705 -18.31 4.81 -34.86
CA GLY A 705 -18.30 3.37 -34.72
C GLY A 705 -17.33 2.90 -33.64
N ALA A 706 -17.66 1.76 -33.05
CA ALA A 706 -17.00 1.20 -31.88
C ALA A 706 -16.31 -0.15 -32.17
N ILE A 707 -16.61 -0.80 -33.30
CA ILE A 707 -16.00 -2.07 -33.72
C ILE A 707 -14.74 -1.84 -34.58
N SER A 708 -14.84 -0.95 -35.56
CA SER A 708 -13.76 -0.58 -36.49
C SER A 708 -13.43 0.91 -36.47
N GLY A 709 -14.34 1.75 -35.98
CA GLY A 709 -14.17 3.19 -35.81
C GLY A 709 -13.35 3.64 -34.59
N MET A 710 -13.41 4.95 -34.33
CA MET A 710 -12.69 5.64 -33.23
C MET A 710 -13.56 6.01 -32.03
N ASP A 711 -14.86 5.74 -32.09
CA ASP A 711 -15.84 5.95 -31.02
C ASP A 711 -15.71 7.28 -30.26
N LEU A 712 -16.00 8.41 -30.92
CA LEU A 712 -15.95 9.74 -30.29
C LEU A 712 -16.98 9.96 -29.17
N LEU A 713 -18.01 9.11 -29.05
CA LEU A 713 -19.00 9.17 -27.97
C LEU A 713 -19.04 7.81 -27.25
N PRO A 714 -17.97 7.46 -26.53
CA PRO A 714 -17.73 6.12 -26.04
C PRO A 714 -18.72 5.76 -24.94
N MET A 715 -19.72 4.98 -25.34
CA MET A 715 -20.81 4.52 -24.48
C MET A 715 -20.88 3.01 -24.54
N THR A 716 -20.91 2.37 -23.36
CA THR A 716 -21.14 0.94 -23.24
C THR A 716 -21.96 0.68 -22.00
N LEU A 717 -22.86 -0.30 -22.10
CA LEU A 717 -23.63 -0.84 -20.98
C LEU A 717 -23.18 -2.26 -20.61
N ASP A 718 -21.97 -2.66 -21.04
CA ASP A 718 -21.42 -4.00 -20.80
C ASP A 718 -20.08 -3.90 -20.04
N TRP A 719 -20.03 -4.48 -18.84
CA TRP A 719 -18.82 -4.50 -18.00
C TRP A 719 -17.64 -5.20 -18.70
N ASN A 720 -17.92 -6.10 -19.63
CA ASN A 720 -16.91 -6.79 -20.45
C ASN A 720 -16.14 -5.80 -21.35
N GLN A 721 -16.80 -4.80 -21.93
CA GLN A 721 -16.12 -3.81 -22.78
C GLN A 721 -15.26 -2.84 -21.97
N ILE A 722 -15.63 -2.61 -20.71
CA ILE A 722 -14.85 -1.76 -19.79
C ILE A 722 -13.61 -2.52 -19.32
N THR A 723 -13.71 -3.81 -18.98
CA THR A 723 -12.64 -4.54 -18.27
C THR A 723 -11.85 -5.54 -19.10
N GLY A 724 -12.38 -6.04 -20.22
CA GLY A 724 -11.84 -7.19 -20.95
C GLY A 724 -10.41 -7.06 -21.50
N TYR A 725 -9.87 -5.83 -21.61
CA TYR A 725 -8.53 -5.59 -22.15
C TYR A 725 -7.55 -4.86 -21.22
N LEU A 726 -8.04 -4.13 -20.22
CA LEU A 726 -7.22 -3.36 -19.27
C LEU A 726 -7.42 -3.80 -17.80
N GLY A 727 -8.31 -4.76 -17.55
CA GLY A 727 -8.77 -5.09 -16.20
C GLY A 727 -9.63 -3.98 -15.58
N SER A 728 -10.01 -4.14 -14.32
CA SER A 728 -10.91 -3.18 -13.66
C SER A 728 -10.27 -1.79 -13.44
N PRO A 729 -10.87 -0.70 -13.95
CA PRO A 729 -10.33 0.66 -13.79
C PRO A 729 -10.43 1.17 -12.35
N LEU A 730 -11.29 0.56 -11.51
CA LEU A 730 -11.47 0.90 -10.10
C LEU A 730 -10.20 0.65 -9.28
N LEU A 731 -9.25 -0.14 -9.78
CA LEU A 731 -8.01 -0.52 -9.09
C LEU A 731 -6.87 0.47 -9.33
N VAL A 732 -6.92 1.22 -10.43
CA VAL A 732 -5.80 2.04 -10.91
C VAL A 732 -5.78 3.41 -10.21
N PRO A 733 -4.62 3.89 -9.71
CA PRO A 733 -4.49 5.23 -9.14
C PRO A 733 -4.90 6.33 -10.13
N THR A 734 -5.54 7.40 -9.62
CA THR A 734 -6.09 8.49 -10.44
C THR A 734 -5.06 9.11 -11.40
N TRP A 735 -3.80 9.26 -10.97
CA TRP A 735 -2.75 9.82 -11.83
C TRP A 735 -2.44 8.90 -13.02
N ALA A 736 -2.42 7.58 -12.83
CA ALA A 736 -2.12 6.62 -13.88
C ALA A 736 -3.30 6.48 -14.86
N LEU A 737 -4.53 6.49 -14.35
CA LEU A 737 -5.75 6.64 -15.14
C LEU A 737 -5.68 7.87 -16.05
N THR A 738 -5.33 9.04 -15.51
CA THR A 738 -5.19 10.27 -16.31
C THR A 738 -4.12 10.13 -17.39
N ASN A 739 -2.96 9.53 -17.10
CA ASN A 739 -1.91 9.33 -18.11
C ASN A 739 -2.37 8.43 -19.26
N VAL A 740 -2.97 7.26 -18.96
CA VAL A 740 -3.47 6.35 -19.99
C VAL A 740 -4.61 7.00 -20.78
N PHE A 741 -5.57 7.65 -20.11
CA PHE A 741 -6.71 8.29 -20.77
C PHE A 741 -6.30 9.47 -21.68
N CYS A 742 -5.39 10.34 -21.22
CA CYS A 742 -4.85 11.42 -22.04
C CYS A 742 -4.02 10.89 -23.22
N GLY A 743 -3.26 9.80 -23.03
CA GLY A 743 -2.57 9.09 -24.11
C GLY A 743 -3.55 8.55 -25.15
N SER A 744 -4.62 7.86 -24.71
CA SER A 744 -5.67 7.34 -25.59
C SER A 744 -6.32 8.44 -26.42
N ILE A 745 -6.71 9.56 -25.79
CA ILE A 745 -7.30 10.71 -26.50
C ILE A 745 -6.32 11.27 -27.54
N PHE A 746 -5.07 11.52 -27.14
CA PHE A 746 -4.08 12.09 -28.05
C PHE A 746 -3.80 11.17 -29.24
N PHE A 747 -3.55 9.88 -29.01
CA PHE A 747 -3.18 8.95 -30.09
C PHE A 747 -4.36 8.47 -30.94
N LEU A 748 -5.55 8.26 -30.35
CA LEU A 748 -6.71 7.70 -31.06
C LEU A 748 -7.67 8.76 -31.61
N TRP A 749 -7.78 9.94 -30.99
CA TRP A 749 -8.69 11.01 -31.43
C TRP A 749 -7.99 12.22 -32.08
N ILE A 750 -6.65 12.30 -32.05
CA ILE A 750 -5.90 13.37 -32.74
C ILE A 750 -4.93 12.78 -33.77
N VAL A 751 -4.01 11.90 -33.35
CA VAL A 751 -2.97 11.36 -34.25
C VAL A 751 -3.54 10.36 -35.26
N SER A 752 -4.30 9.34 -34.83
CA SER A 752 -4.87 8.33 -35.76
C SER A 752 -5.77 8.94 -36.85
N PRO A 753 -6.67 9.91 -36.55
CA PRO A 753 -7.43 10.66 -37.56
C PRO A 753 -6.55 11.37 -38.57
N ALA A 754 -5.56 12.13 -38.09
CA ALA A 754 -4.65 12.90 -38.96
C ALA A 754 -3.89 11.97 -39.91
N LEU A 755 -3.46 10.80 -39.45
CA LEU A 755 -2.79 9.81 -40.30
C LEU A 755 -3.75 9.12 -41.28
N HIS A 756 -4.93 8.69 -40.82
CA HIS A 756 -5.90 7.95 -41.64
C HIS A 756 -6.46 8.81 -42.78
N TRP A 757 -6.97 10.01 -42.47
CA TRP A 757 -7.54 10.93 -43.46
C TRP A 757 -6.50 11.71 -44.27
N SER A 758 -5.21 11.64 -43.92
CA SER A 758 -4.11 12.03 -44.83
C SER A 758 -3.62 10.87 -45.72
N ASN A 759 -4.27 9.70 -45.65
CA ASN A 759 -3.90 8.47 -46.35
C ASN A 759 -2.44 8.00 -46.09
N VAL A 760 -1.90 8.28 -44.89
CA VAL A 760 -0.58 7.78 -44.49
C VAL A 760 -0.63 6.25 -44.40
N TRP A 761 0.42 5.59 -44.90
CA TRP A 761 0.49 4.13 -45.05
C TRP A 761 -0.67 3.52 -45.85
N GLN A 762 -1.30 4.29 -46.75
CA GLN A 762 -2.49 3.91 -47.53
C GLN A 762 -3.73 3.60 -46.70
N GLY A 763 -3.81 4.11 -45.46
CA GLY A 763 -4.82 3.74 -44.47
C GLY A 763 -6.28 3.80 -44.94
N MET A 764 -6.64 4.68 -45.88
CA MET A 764 -8.02 4.81 -46.38
C MET A 764 -8.56 3.57 -47.09
N TYR A 765 -7.69 2.71 -47.63
CA TYR A 765 -8.07 1.46 -48.30
C TYR A 765 -8.35 0.31 -47.31
N MET A 766 -8.27 0.58 -46.01
CA MET A 766 -8.53 -0.34 -44.91
C MET A 766 -9.57 0.25 -43.95
N PRO A 767 -10.17 -0.56 -43.06
CA PRO A 767 -10.94 -0.04 -41.93
C PRO A 767 -10.02 0.84 -41.06
N PHE A 768 -10.59 1.82 -40.36
CA PHE A 768 -9.83 2.67 -39.44
C PHE A 768 -9.07 1.83 -38.38
N SER A 769 -9.74 0.83 -37.82
CA SER A 769 -9.19 -0.18 -36.93
C SER A 769 -9.56 -1.61 -37.37
N SER A 770 -8.57 -2.51 -37.42
CA SER A 770 -8.76 -3.93 -37.75
C SER A 770 -7.60 -4.80 -37.25
N ALA A 771 -7.93 -5.99 -36.75
CA ALA A 771 -6.96 -7.04 -36.42
C ALA A 771 -6.41 -7.81 -37.65
N LYS A 772 -6.96 -7.58 -38.85
CA LYS A 772 -6.62 -8.31 -40.07
C LYS A 772 -5.46 -7.64 -40.82
N THR A 773 -4.63 -8.46 -41.47
CA THR A 773 -3.65 -8.05 -42.48
C THR A 773 -4.28 -8.05 -43.87
N PHE A 774 -3.95 -7.07 -44.71
CA PHE A 774 -4.55 -6.89 -46.03
C PHE A 774 -3.52 -6.96 -47.17
N ASP A 775 -3.99 -7.33 -48.36
CA ASP A 775 -3.24 -7.23 -49.61
C ASP A 775 -3.55 -5.94 -50.40
N ASN A 776 -2.80 -5.70 -51.48
CA ASN A 776 -2.91 -4.57 -52.40
C ASN A 776 -4.23 -4.52 -53.19
N THR A 777 -5.11 -5.53 -53.05
CA THR A 777 -6.48 -5.53 -53.59
C THR A 777 -7.54 -5.20 -52.53
N GLY A 778 -7.12 -4.98 -51.28
CA GLY A 778 -8.00 -4.68 -50.15
C GLY A 778 -8.63 -5.93 -49.51
N LYS A 779 -8.13 -7.13 -49.86
CA LYS A 779 -8.62 -8.40 -49.31
C LYS A 779 -7.74 -8.88 -48.14
N PRO A 780 -8.24 -9.78 -47.28
CA PRO A 780 -7.40 -10.42 -46.27
C PRO A 780 -6.20 -11.13 -46.92
N TYR A 781 -5.01 -10.89 -46.36
CA TYR A 781 -3.76 -11.36 -46.94
C TYR A 781 -3.63 -12.89 -46.89
N ASN A 782 -3.34 -13.52 -48.03
CA ASN A 782 -3.16 -14.99 -48.10
C ASN A 782 -1.70 -15.40 -47.90
N THR A 783 -1.36 -15.79 -46.67
CA THR A 783 -0.03 -16.26 -46.25
C THR A 783 0.50 -17.43 -47.08
N SER A 784 -0.36 -18.41 -47.40
CA SER A 784 0.04 -19.65 -48.07
C SER A 784 0.54 -19.44 -49.50
N ARG A 785 0.23 -18.29 -50.12
CA ARG A 785 0.76 -17.91 -51.44
C ARG A 785 2.24 -17.53 -51.42
N VAL A 786 2.79 -17.14 -50.26
CA VAL A 786 4.15 -16.59 -50.12
C VAL A 786 5.01 -17.39 -49.16
N MET A 787 4.56 -18.59 -48.79
CA MET A 787 5.26 -19.49 -47.87
C MET A 787 5.76 -20.73 -48.62
N ASN A 788 7.04 -21.05 -48.45
CA ASN A 788 7.65 -22.28 -48.93
C ASN A 788 7.22 -23.49 -48.08
N SER A 789 7.52 -24.71 -48.56
CA SER A 789 7.28 -25.96 -47.82
C SER A 789 8.10 -26.10 -46.53
N ASP A 790 9.18 -25.33 -46.37
CA ASP A 790 10.00 -25.23 -45.15
C ASP A 790 9.52 -24.11 -44.19
N TYR A 791 8.35 -23.53 -44.47
CA TYR A 791 7.76 -22.40 -43.73
C TYR A 791 8.59 -21.09 -43.77
N SER A 792 9.53 -20.98 -44.73
CA SER A 792 10.23 -19.73 -45.04
C SER A 792 9.47 -18.88 -46.07
N LEU A 793 9.83 -17.60 -46.18
CA LEU A 793 9.25 -16.70 -47.20
C LEU A 793 9.74 -17.06 -48.61
N ASN A 794 8.79 -17.31 -49.52
CA ASN A 794 9.04 -17.33 -50.95
C ASN A 794 9.12 -15.89 -51.48
N GLN A 795 10.33 -15.41 -51.78
CA GLN A 795 10.55 -14.02 -52.19
C GLN A 795 9.91 -13.71 -53.55
N THR A 796 10.05 -14.60 -54.53
CA THR A 796 9.48 -14.42 -55.88
C THR A 796 7.96 -14.28 -55.80
N ALA A 797 7.27 -15.23 -55.14
CA ALA A 797 5.82 -15.19 -54.99
C ALA A 797 5.35 -13.98 -54.15
N TYR A 798 6.16 -13.50 -53.21
CA TYR A 798 5.88 -12.27 -52.45
C TYR A 798 5.93 -11.00 -53.30
N HIS A 799 6.89 -10.89 -54.24
CA HIS A 799 6.96 -9.78 -55.19
C HIS A 799 5.88 -9.88 -56.30
N GLU A 800 5.44 -11.08 -56.66
CA GLU A 800 4.35 -11.29 -57.63
C GLU A 800 2.94 -11.13 -57.02
N TYR A 801 2.78 -11.32 -55.71
CA TYR A 801 1.49 -11.16 -55.03
C TYR A 801 1.25 -9.74 -54.53
N SER A 802 1.84 -9.38 -53.38
CA SER A 802 1.51 -8.14 -52.66
C SER A 802 2.40 -7.94 -51.43
N PRO A 803 2.76 -6.69 -51.08
CA PRO A 803 3.19 -6.35 -49.73
C PRO A 803 2.00 -6.47 -48.75
N VAL A 804 2.26 -6.56 -47.44
CA VAL A 804 1.20 -6.54 -46.41
C VAL A 804 0.88 -5.13 -45.96
N PHE A 805 -0.42 -4.85 -45.82
CA PHE A 805 -0.96 -3.63 -45.24
C PHE A 805 -1.69 -3.89 -43.92
N LEU A 806 -1.79 -2.85 -43.09
CA LEU A 806 -2.40 -2.83 -41.75
C LEU A 806 -3.24 -1.57 -41.57
N SER A 807 -4.32 -1.64 -40.78
CA SER A 807 -5.12 -0.46 -40.41
C SER A 807 -4.31 0.58 -39.63
N THR A 808 -4.71 1.85 -39.72
CA THR A 808 -3.96 2.97 -39.13
C THR A 808 -3.71 2.82 -37.62
N THR A 809 -4.71 2.36 -36.86
CA THR A 809 -4.57 2.11 -35.42
C THR A 809 -3.57 1.00 -35.08
N SER A 810 -3.50 -0.06 -35.89
CA SER A 810 -2.59 -1.20 -35.71
C SER A 810 -1.14 -0.78 -35.95
N VAL A 811 -0.91 0.00 -37.02
CA VAL A 811 0.41 0.57 -37.32
C VAL A 811 0.86 1.52 -36.21
N LEU A 812 -0.01 2.43 -35.77
CA LEU A 812 0.31 3.37 -34.69
C LEU A 812 0.59 2.64 -33.37
N SER A 813 -0.19 1.60 -33.03
CA SER A 813 -0.04 0.87 -31.76
C SER A 813 1.25 0.06 -31.69
N TYR A 814 1.73 -0.48 -32.83
CA TYR A 814 3.07 -1.07 -32.89
C TYR A 814 4.18 -0.02 -32.72
N GLY A 815 4.02 1.18 -33.31
CA GLY A 815 4.93 2.30 -33.09
C GLY A 815 4.97 2.74 -31.62
N LEU A 816 3.80 2.91 -31.00
CA LEU A 816 3.66 3.22 -29.58
C LEU A 816 4.23 2.11 -28.68
N GLY A 817 4.13 0.85 -29.08
CA GLY A 817 4.83 -0.26 -28.43
C GLY A 817 6.35 -0.09 -28.39
N PHE A 818 6.97 0.37 -29.48
CA PHE A 818 8.40 0.71 -29.49
C PHE A 818 8.72 1.87 -28.53
N ALA A 819 7.91 2.93 -28.55
CA ALA A 819 8.07 4.07 -27.64
C ALA A 819 7.91 3.66 -26.18
N ALA A 820 6.92 2.84 -25.85
CA ALA A 820 6.64 2.41 -24.48
C ALA A 820 7.76 1.53 -23.91
N VAL A 821 8.33 0.62 -24.71
CA VAL A 821 9.48 -0.21 -24.29
C VAL A 821 10.75 0.63 -24.08
N ALA A 822 11.07 1.55 -25.00
CA ALA A 822 12.20 2.47 -24.81
C ALA A 822 11.98 3.38 -23.59
N SER A 823 10.76 3.90 -23.45
CA SER A 823 10.37 4.82 -22.39
C SER A 823 10.42 4.17 -21.01
N ILE A 824 9.93 2.94 -20.83
CA ILE A 824 9.97 2.29 -19.51
C ILE A 824 11.41 2.01 -19.07
N ILE A 825 12.30 1.57 -19.97
CA ILE A 825 13.71 1.32 -19.64
C ILE A 825 14.38 2.62 -19.16
N VAL A 826 14.24 3.71 -19.91
CA VAL A 826 14.85 5.00 -19.55
C VAL A 826 14.19 5.62 -18.32
N HIS A 827 12.85 5.56 -18.21
CA HIS A 827 12.12 6.08 -17.05
C HIS A 827 12.53 5.34 -15.76
N THR A 828 12.56 4.00 -15.78
CA THR A 828 13.01 3.18 -14.66
C THR A 828 14.48 3.46 -14.32
N ALA A 829 15.38 3.61 -15.30
CA ALA A 829 16.78 3.95 -15.06
C ALA A 829 16.99 5.36 -14.50
N LEU A 830 16.11 6.32 -14.81
CA LEU A 830 16.19 7.69 -14.28
C LEU A 830 15.56 7.82 -12.89
N TYR A 831 14.32 7.35 -12.74
CA TYR A 831 13.51 7.58 -11.53
C TYR A 831 13.72 6.54 -10.43
N HIS A 832 13.98 5.26 -10.78
CA HIS A 832 14.02 4.13 -9.83
C HIS A 832 15.43 3.53 -9.59
N ARG A 833 16.49 4.27 -9.96
CA ARG A 833 17.88 3.80 -9.87
C ARG A 833 18.32 3.41 -8.46
N HIS A 834 17.80 4.06 -7.42
CA HIS A 834 18.21 3.82 -6.04
C HIS A 834 17.58 2.53 -5.50
N GLU A 835 16.30 2.34 -5.78
CA GLU A 835 15.53 1.13 -5.45
C GLU A 835 16.13 -0.11 -6.16
N ILE A 836 16.54 0.04 -7.43
CA ILE A 836 17.24 -1.01 -8.17
C ILE A 836 18.58 -1.35 -7.51
N TRP A 837 19.38 -0.34 -7.14
CA TRP A 837 20.68 -0.55 -6.48
C TRP A 837 20.53 -1.25 -5.13
N HIS A 838 19.53 -0.87 -4.33
CA HIS A 838 19.22 -1.50 -3.05
C HIS A 838 18.77 -2.97 -3.22
N GLY A 839 17.87 -3.25 -4.17
CA GLY A 839 17.46 -4.62 -4.49
C GLY A 839 18.64 -5.49 -4.95
N LEU A 840 19.58 -4.91 -5.71
CA LEU A 840 20.80 -5.58 -6.16
C LEU A 840 21.70 -5.97 -4.98
N LEU A 841 22.00 -5.02 -4.09
CA LEU A 841 22.77 -5.29 -2.87
C LEU A 841 22.10 -6.35 -1.99
N ALA A 842 20.79 -6.21 -1.76
CA ALA A 842 20.00 -7.15 -0.96
C ALA A 842 19.93 -8.56 -1.56
N SER A 843 19.95 -8.71 -2.89
CA SER A 843 19.94 -10.02 -3.56
C SER A 843 21.28 -10.78 -3.41
N ILE A 844 22.39 -10.06 -3.22
CA ILE A 844 23.74 -10.61 -2.99
C ILE A 844 24.01 -10.79 -1.46
N GLY A 845 23.00 -10.57 -0.62
CA GLY A 845 23.12 -10.72 0.84
C GLY A 845 23.85 -9.58 1.54
N LYS A 846 24.17 -8.48 0.84
CA LYS A 846 24.71 -7.25 1.45
C LYS A 846 23.54 -6.38 1.89
N ALA A 847 23.40 -6.17 3.20
CA ALA A 847 22.33 -5.32 3.74
C ALA A 847 22.58 -3.84 3.39
N SER A 848 21.78 -3.28 2.47
CA SER A 848 21.71 -1.84 2.23
C SER A 848 20.89 -1.17 3.35
N GLY A 849 21.56 -0.44 4.24
CA GLY A 849 21.05 -0.07 5.57
C GLY A 849 20.02 1.06 5.67
N GLU A 850 19.27 1.39 4.62
CA GLU A 850 18.42 2.61 4.62
C GLU A 850 16.91 2.40 4.42
N GLU A 851 16.44 1.30 3.82
CA GLU A 851 15.00 1.10 3.58
C GLU A 851 14.34 0.15 4.62
N LYS A 852 13.42 0.68 5.44
CA LYS A 852 12.75 -0.09 6.49
C LYS A 852 11.69 -1.03 5.87
N PRO A 853 11.77 -2.36 6.06
CA PRO A 853 10.82 -3.30 5.46
C PRO A 853 9.39 -3.05 5.94
N ASP A 854 8.42 -3.22 5.02
CA ASP A 854 7.00 -3.01 5.30
C ASP A 854 6.51 -3.97 6.42
N ILE A 855 5.28 -3.78 6.92
CA ILE A 855 4.80 -4.69 7.97
C ILE A 855 4.61 -6.13 7.48
N HIS A 856 4.10 -6.34 6.28
CA HIS A 856 3.88 -7.67 5.73
C HIS A 856 5.24 -8.39 5.58
N ALA A 857 6.27 -7.71 5.09
CA ALA A 857 7.65 -8.19 5.06
C ALA A 857 8.19 -8.50 6.47
N ARG A 858 7.91 -7.65 7.48
CA ARG A 858 8.28 -7.90 8.88
C ARG A 858 7.55 -9.10 9.50
N LEU A 859 6.28 -9.33 9.19
CA LEU A 859 5.51 -10.51 9.62
C LEU A 859 6.05 -11.77 8.93
N MET A 860 6.30 -11.67 7.62
CA MET A 860 6.79 -12.76 6.78
C MET A 860 8.19 -13.26 7.17
N LYS A 861 8.95 -12.53 8.00
CA LYS A 861 10.20 -13.00 8.61
C LYS A 861 10.01 -14.23 9.53
N LYS A 862 8.81 -14.48 10.09
CA LYS A 862 8.51 -15.70 10.88
C LYS A 862 8.66 -16.97 10.02
N TYR A 863 8.35 -16.88 8.73
CA TYR A 863 8.33 -18.04 7.83
C TYR A 863 9.69 -18.28 7.17
N LYS A 864 10.09 -19.56 7.11
CA LYS A 864 11.29 -19.98 6.37
C LYS A 864 11.14 -19.61 4.90
N GLN A 865 12.02 -18.73 4.42
CA GLN A 865 12.07 -18.33 3.03
C GLN A 865 12.42 -19.52 2.11
N VAL A 866 12.09 -19.36 0.83
CA VAL A 866 12.53 -20.28 -0.24
C VAL A 866 13.99 -19.95 -0.55
N PRO A 867 14.93 -20.93 -0.47
CA PRO A 867 16.30 -20.68 -0.88
C PRO A 867 16.39 -20.32 -2.36
N SER A 868 17.20 -19.32 -2.74
CA SER A 868 17.34 -18.88 -4.14
C SER A 868 17.75 -20.01 -5.09
N TRP A 869 18.47 -21.03 -4.58
CA TRP A 869 18.85 -22.20 -5.37
C TRP A 869 17.66 -23.08 -5.78
N TRP A 870 16.50 -23.04 -5.10
CA TRP A 870 15.30 -23.75 -5.55
C TRP A 870 14.84 -23.20 -6.91
N TYR A 871 14.71 -21.88 -7.00
CA TYR A 871 14.39 -21.18 -8.24
C TYR A 871 15.47 -21.39 -9.31
N GLY A 872 16.76 -21.35 -8.93
CA GLY A 872 17.88 -21.63 -9.83
C GLY A 872 17.87 -23.05 -10.41
N CYS A 873 17.65 -24.07 -9.59
CA CYS A 873 17.52 -25.45 -10.04
C CYS A 873 16.29 -25.66 -10.92
N THR A 874 15.15 -25.03 -10.60
CA THR A 874 13.96 -25.08 -11.46
C THR A 874 14.22 -24.41 -12.81
N LEU A 875 14.88 -23.24 -12.82
CA LEU A 875 15.27 -22.56 -14.06
C LEU A 875 16.20 -23.44 -14.92
N LEU A 876 17.23 -24.04 -14.33
CA LEU A 876 18.17 -24.92 -15.04
C LEU A 876 17.48 -26.18 -15.59
N ALA A 877 16.57 -26.79 -14.82
CA ALA A 877 15.81 -27.95 -15.27
C ALA A 877 14.88 -27.61 -16.45
N ILE A 878 14.10 -26.53 -16.35
CA ILE A 878 13.22 -26.09 -17.45
C ILE A 878 14.03 -25.60 -18.65
N PHE A 879 15.19 -24.97 -18.45
CA PHE A 879 16.10 -24.57 -19.53
C PHE A 879 16.65 -25.79 -20.29
N GLY A 880 17.06 -26.85 -19.59
CA GLY A 880 17.47 -28.11 -20.22
C GLY A 880 16.34 -28.76 -21.02
N ILE A 881 15.13 -28.82 -20.47
CA ILE A 881 13.93 -29.33 -21.16
C ILE A 881 13.59 -28.45 -22.38
N SER A 882 13.76 -27.13 -22.27
CA SER A 882 13.56 -26.18 -23.37
C SER A 882 14.55 -26.44 -24.51
N ILE A 883 15.84 -26.60 -24.22
CA ILE A 883 16.84 -26.96 -25.25
C ILE A 883 16.48 -28.31 -25.91
N ALA A 884 16.12 -29.32 -25.12
CA ALA A 884 15.71 -30.62 -25.66
C ALA A 884 14.49 -30.49 -26.59
N PHE A 885 13.48 -29.70 -26.20
CA PHE A 885 12.31 -29.40 -27.03
C PHE A 885 12.69 -28.73 -28.36
N LEU A 886 13.59 -27.74 -28.35
CA LEU A 886 13.98 -27.03 -29.58
C LEU A 886 14.58 -27.95 -30.64
N TYR A 887 15.38 -28.94 -30.21
CA TYR A 887 16.09 -29.87 -31.09
C TYR A 887 15.31 -31.14 -31.44
N VAL A 888 14.51 -31.69 -30.52
CA VAL A 888 13.73 -32.92 -30.78
C VAL A 888 12.62 -32.70 -31.80
N TYR A 889 12.09 -31.47 -31.89
CA TYR A 889 10.99 -31.11 -32.80
C TYR A 889 11.38 -30.12 -33.90
N ASP A 890 12.68 -29.92 -34.15
CA ASP A 890 13.25 -28.95 -35.11
C ASP A 890 12.46 -27.64 -35.22
N THR A 891 12.38 -26.93 -34.11
CA THR A 891 11.62 -25.67 -34.00
C THR A 891 12.21 -24.50 -34.80
N GLY A 892 13.29 -24.73 -35.56
CA GLY A 892 14.07 -23.73 -36.28
C GLY A 892 14.86 -22.75 -35.40
N LEU A 893 14.45 -22.52 -34.15
CA LEU A 893 15.11 -21.62 -33.20
C LEU A 893 16.37 -22.26 -32.62
N PRO A 894 17.57 -21.71 -32.86
CA PRO A 894 18.82 -22.25 -32.31
C PRO A 894 18.93 -21.99 -30.80
N TRP A 895 19.74 -22.80 -30.11
CA TRP A 895 19.95 -22.75 -28.65
C TRP A 895 20.25 -21.33 -28.10
N TYR A 896 21.07 -20.53 -28.80
CA TYR A 896 21.40 -19.17 -28.38
C TYR A 896 20.19 -18.21 -28.46
N GLY A 897 19.19 -18.52 -29.29
CA GLY A 897 17.94 -17.78 -29.38
C GLY A 897 17.11 -17.88 -28.09
N LEU A 898 17.12 -19.04 -27.42
CA LEU A 898 16.51 -19.20 -26.10
C LEU A 898 17.22 -18.37 -25.03
N ILE A 899 18.56 -18.34 -25.05
CA ILE A 899 19.35 -17.51 -24.13
C ILE A 899 19.04 -16.02 -24.35
N LEU A 900 18.96 -15.57 -25.60
CA LEU A 900 18.57 -14.20 -25.93
C LEU A 900 17.12 -13.87 -25.48
N ALA A 901 16.19 -14.83 -25.59
CA ALA A 901 14.82 -14.67 -25.11
C ALA A 901 14.77 -14.51 -23.58
N ILE A 902 15.53 -15.33 -22.85
CA ILE A 902 15.67 -15.24 -21.39
C ILE A 902 16.32 -13.91 -20.98
N ALA A 903 17.39 -13.49 -21.66
CA ALA A 903 18.06 -12.23 -21.37
C ALA A 903 17.13 -11.02 -21.58
N LEU A 904 16.38 -10.98 -22.69
CA LEU A 904 15.39 -9.94 -22.96
C LEU A 904 14.27 -9.92 -21.91
N HIS A 905 13.79 -11.10 -21.51
CA HIS A 905 12.79 -11.24 -20.45
C HIS A 905 13.30 -10.74 -19.10
N VAL A 906 14.50 -11.12 -18.66
CA VAL A 906 15.12 -10.66 -17.40
C VAL A 906 15.27 -9.13 -17.37
N VAL A 907 15.72 -8.53 -18.48
CA VAL A 907 15.87 -7.06 -18.60
C VAL A 907 14.52 -6.34 -18.52
N LEU A 908 13.47 -6.86 -19.17
CA LEU A 908 12.16 -6.22 -19.22
C LEU A 908 11.27 -6.51 -18.01
N LEU A 909 11.48 -7.62 -17.29
CA LEU A 909 10.64 -8.02 -16.15
C LEU A 909 10.69 -7.03 -14.98
N LEU A 910 11.84 -6.41 -14.71
CA LEU A 910 11.96 -5.42 -13.63
C LEU A 910 11.26 -4.08 -13.93
N PRO A 911 11.51 -3.39 -15.07
CA PRO A 911 10.80 -2.15 -15.40
C PRO A 911 9.28 -2.34 -15.52
N THR A 912 8.84 -3.43 -16.17
CA THR A 912 7.40 -3.74 -16.30
C THR A 912 6.76 -4.15 -14.97
N GLY A 913 7.51 -4.86 -14.13
CA GLY A 913 7.10 -5.21 -12.77
C GLY A 913 6.93 -3.98 -11.87
N ILE A 914 7.84 -3.01 -11.92
CA ILE A 914 7.71 -1.74 -11.19
C ILE A 914 6.45 -1.00 -11.65
N MET A 915 6.22 -0.89 -12.97
CA MET A 915 5.01 -0.24 -13.50
C MET A 915 3.73 -0.92 -12.99
N MET A 916 3.65 -2.26 -13.07
CA MET A 916 2.49 -3.00 -12.57
C MET A 916 2.33 -2.90 -11.04
N ALA A 917 3.43 -2.88 -10.28
CA ALA A 917 3.42 -2.77 -8.82
C ALA A 917 2.97 -1.39 -8.30
N TYR A 918 3.25 -0.30 -9.03
CA TYR A 918 2.87 1.06 -8.61
C TYR A 918 1.52 1.50 -9.18
N CYS A 919 1.25 1.21 -10.45
CA CYS A 919 0.06 1.73 -11.14
C CYS A 919 -0.85 0.69 -11.78
N ASN A 920 -0.50 -0.60 -11.73
CA ASN A 920 -1.32 -1.69 -12.27
C ASN A 920 -1.61 -1.58 -13.78
N ILE A 921 -0.72 -0.94 -14.54
CA ILE A 921 -0.75 -0.93 -16.02
C ILE A 921 0.20 -2.02 -16.53
N LYS A 922 -0.25 -2.84 -17.49
CA LYS A 922 0.57 -3.88 -18.14
C LYS A 922 1.28 -3.30 -19.38
N LEU A 923 2.47 -3.81 -19.70
CA LEU A 923 3.19 -3.50 -20.95
C LEU A 923 3.42 -4.78 -21.75
N SER A 924 3.11 -4.76 -23.06
CA SER A 924 3.34 -5.91 -23.94
C SER A 924 4.78 -5.97 -24.43
N THR A 925 5.45 -7.10 -24.21
CA THR A 925 6.80 -7.38 -24.75
C THR A 925 6.76 -8.02 -26.15
N ALA A 926 5.56 -8.24 -26.70
CA ALA A 926 5.36 -8.96 -27.96
C ALA A 926 6.06 -8.27 -29.16
N VAL A 927 5.92 -6.95 -29.27
CA VAL A 927 6.38 -6.16 -30.43
C VAL A 927 7.91 -6.12 -30.51
N ILE A 928 8.58 -5.81 -29.39
CA ILE A 928 10.05 -5.77 -29.34
C ILE A 928 10.67 -7.15 -29.59
N SER A 929 10.05 -8.22 -29.08
CA SER A 929 10.53 -9.58 -29.28
C SER A 929 10.44 -10.02 -30.74
N ALA A 930 9.31 -9.74 -31.37
CA ALA A 930 9.06 -10.04 -32.78
C ALA A 930 9.95 -9.20 -33.72
N LEU A 931 10.25 -7.96 -33.33
CA LEU A 931 11.21 -7.10 -34.02
C LEU A 931 12.63 -7.69 -33.99
N ILE A 932 13.15 -8.02 -32.81
CA ILE A 932 14.51 -8.56 -32.63
C ILE A 932 14.67 -9.86 -33.40
N ALA A 933 13.77 -10.83 -33.20
CA ALA A 933 13.84 -12.13 -33.86
C ALA A 933 13.77 -12.02 -35.39
N GLY A 934 12.96 -11.11 -35.91
CA GLY A 934 12.77 -10.92 -37.35
C GLY A 934 13.90 -10.14 -38.06
N TYR A 935 14.79 -9.49 -37.31
CA TYR A 935 16.07 -9.01 -37.84
C TYR A 935 17.17 -10.09 -37.79
N ILE A 936 17.18 -10.95 -36.77
CA ILE A 936 18.17 -12.03 -36.63
C ILE A 936 17.90 -13.19 -37.59
N TRP A 937 16.63 -13.61 -37.73
CA TRP A 937 16.21 -14.70 -38.62
C TRP A 937 15.18 -14.19 -39.66
N PRO A 938 15.61 -13.32 -40.60
CA PRO A 938 14.70 -12.72 -41.57
C PRO A 938 14.09 -13.78 -42.49
N GLY A 939 12.77 -13.75 -42.68
CA GLY A 939 12.06 -14.72 -43.52
C GLY A 939 11.79 -16.08 -42.88
N LYS A 940 12.21 -16.31 -41.63
CA LYS A 940 11.98 -17.57 -40.89
C LYS A 940 10.86 -17.41 -39.87
N MET A 941 9.64 -17.74 -40.29
CA MET A 941 8.44 -17.55 -39.46
C MET A 941 8.51 -18.33 -38.15
N MET A 942 8.91 -19.62 -38.18
CA MET A 942 8.94 -20.47 -36.99
C MET A 942 9.90 -19.91 -35.92
N ASN A 943 11.14 -19.55 -36.31
CA ASN A 943 12.12 -18.90 -35.44
C ASN A 943 11.55 -17.66 -34.72
N ASN A 944 10.87 -16.79 -35.48
CA ASN A 944 10.30 -15.57 -34.94
C ASN A 944 9.19 -15.86 -33.91
N VAL A 945 8.23 -16.71 -34.27
CA VAL A 945 7.10 -17.03 -33.40
C VAL A 945 7.60 -17.75 -32.15
N VAL A 946 8.41 -18.79 -32.26
CA VAL A 946 8.91 -19.54 -31.09
C VAL A 946 9.69 -18.62 -30.14
N PHE A 947 10.58 -17.74 -30.66
CA PHE A 947 11.26 -16.73 -29.85
C PHE A 947 10.28 -15.77 -29.16
N LYS A 948 9.33 -15.21 -29.91
CA LYS A 948 8.29 -14.28 -29.42
C LYS A 948 7.46 -14.90 -28.30
N ILE A 949 7.19 -16.20 -28.33
CA ILE A 949 6.44 -16.89 -27.29
C ILE A 949 7.29 -17.14 -26.05
N PHE A 950 8.54 -17.56 -26.22
CA PHE A 950 9.48 -17.70 -25.09
C PHE A 950 9.74 -16.38 -24.35
N THR A 951 9.64 -15.23 -25.00
CA THR A 951 9.74 -13.92 -24.32
C THR A 951 8.39 -13.45 -23.74
N LEU A 952 7.31 -13.54 -24.52
CA LEU A 952 5.99 -12.99 -24.14
C LEU A 952 5.31 -13.80 -23.04
N VAL A 953 5.27 -15.14 -23.17
CA VAL A 953 4.65 -16.03 -22.18
C VAL A 953 5.43 -15.97 -20.87
N SER A 954 6.76 -16.04 -20.95
CA SER A 954 7.62 -15.84 -19.78
C SER A 954 7.40 -14.49 -19.10
N SER A 955 7.25 -13.40 -19.87
CA SER A 955 7.05 -12.06 -19.28
C SER A 955 5.74 -11.95 -18.51
N ALA A 956 4.62 -12.37 -19.09
CA ALA A 956 3.33 -12.30 -18.42
C ALA A 956 3.21 -13.30 -17.27
N GLN A 957 3.67 -14.55 -17.44
CA GLN A 957 3.67 -15.54 -16.36
C GLN A 957 4.62 -15.12 -15.22
N GLY A 958 5.79 -14.55 -15.53
CA GLY A 958 6.71 -13.98 -14.54
C GLY A 958 6.04 -12.93 -13.65
N LEU A 959 5.34 -11.96 -14.25
CA LEU A 959 4.54 -10.98 -13.51
C LEU A 959 3.38 -11.64 -12.73
N GLY A 960 2.75 -12.67 -13.31
CA GLY A 960 1.76 -13.52 -12.65
C GLY A 960 2.30 -14.14 -11.35
N TYR A 961 3.45 -14.84 -11.42
CA TYR A 961 4.12 -15.44 -10.26
C TYR A 961 4.47 -14.39 -9.20
N ILE A 962 5.00 -13.23 -9.58
CA ILE A 962 5.37 -12.15 -8.65
C ILE A 962 4.14 -11.55 -7.98
N SER A 963 3.05 -11.33 -8.73
CA SER A 963 1.78 -10.85 -8.16
C SER A 963 1.16 -11.86 -7.21
N ALA A 964 1.19 -13.16 -7.53
CA ALA A 964 0.73 -14.23 -6.65
C ALA A 964 1.61 -14.38 -5.40
N MET A 965 2.92 -14.14 -5.51
CA MET A 965 3.81 -14.01 -4.34
C MET A 965 3.43 -12.80 -3.47
N LYS A 966 3.07 -11.64 -4.05
CA LYS A 966 2.60 -10.47 -3.28
C LYS A 966 1.23 -10.72 -2.62
N LEU A 967 0.30 -11.39 -3.29
CA LEU A 967 -0.96 -11.87 -2.70
C LEU A 967 -0.70 -12.76 -1.47
N ALA A 968 0.15 -13.77 -1.63
CA ALA A 968 0.56 -14.66 -0.55
C ALA A 968 1.26 -13.91 0.60
N HIS A 969 2.07 -12.90 0.28
CA HIS A 969 2.75 -12.03 1.24
C HIS A 969 1.77 -11.17 2.05
N TYR A 970 0.73 -10.62 1.42
CA TYR A 970 -0.33 -9.88 2.10
C TYR A 970 -1.23 -10.77 2.97
N MET A 971 -1.48 -12.01 2.52
CA MET A 971 -2.27 -13.03 3.26
C MET A 971 -1.45 -13.86 4.26
N LYS A 972 -0.12 -13.62 4.34
CA LYS A 972 0.85 -14.32 5.20
C LYS A 972 0.83 -15.84 5.05
N ILE A 973 0.89 -16.29 3.80
CA ILE A 973 1.08 -17.69 3.43
C ILE A 973 2.58 -18.00 3.46
N PRO A 974 3.05 -19.08 4.12
CA PRO A 974 4.47 -19.39 4.21
C PRO A 974 5.12 -19.51 2.81
N PRO A 975 6.25 -18.83 2.52
CA PRO A 975 6.81 -18.78 1.15
C PRO A 975 7.07 -20.15 0.49
N ARG A 976 7.44 -21.17 1.28
CA ARG A 976 7.63 -22.53 0.78
C ARG A 976 6.32 -23.23 0.39
N VAL A 977 5.22 -22.90 1.06
CA VAL A 977 3.87 -23.36 0.69
C VAL A 977 3.41 -22.61 -0.55
N THR A 978 3.67 -21.30 -0.64
CA THR A 978 3.42 -20.50 -1.85
C THR A 978 4.15 -21.07 -3.06
N PHE A 979 5.45 -21.36 -2.93
CA PHE A 979 6.26 -21.99 -3.99
C PHE A 979 5.63 -23.32 -4.45
N ALA A 980 5.31 -24.21 -3.50
CA ALA A 980 4.67 -25.49 -3.82
C ALA A 980 3.30 -25.30 -4.49
N ALA A 981 2.47 -24.37 -4.01
CA ALA A 981 1.18 -24.05 -4.60
C ALA A 981 1.32 -23.51 -6.03
N GLN A 982 2.33 -22.67 -6.29
CA GLN A 982 2.63 -22.17 -7.63
C GLN A 982 3.11 -23.31 -8.55
N CYS A 983 3.98 -24.21 -8.08
CA CYS A 983 4.40 -25.41 -8.82
C CYS A 983 3.23 -26.35 -9.14
N THR A 984 2.35 -26.63 -8.17
CA THR A 984 1.18 -27.49 -8.41
C THR A 984 0.18 -26.79 -9.33
N GLY A 985 -0.06 -25.49 -9.15
CA GLY A 985 -0.95 -24.69 -9.99
C GLY A 985 -0.53 -24.70 -11.46
N ILE A 986 0.77 -24.45 -11.75
CA ILE A 986 1.25 -24.54 -13.13
C ILE A 986 1.18 -25.98 -13.66
N ILE A 987 1.62 -27.00 -12.90
CA ILE A 987 1.63 -28.39 -13.35
C ILE A 987 0.22 -28.87 -13.73
N VAL A 988 -0.75 -28.64 -12.85
CA VAL A 988 -2.15 -28.97 -13.10
C VAL A 988 -2.69 -28.18 -14.29
N SER A 989 -2.33 -26.90 -14.42
CA SER A 989 -2.85 -26.05 -15.49
C SER A 989 -2.31 -26.45 -16.88
N TRP A 990 -1.01 -26.62 -17.11
CA TRP A 990 -0.51 -26.97 -18.46
C TRP A 990 -0.95 -28.37 -18.91
N LEU A 991 -1.04 -29.34 -17.98
CA LEU A 991 -1.61 -30.66 -18.26
C LEU A 991 -3.08 -30.55 -18.69
N THR A 992 -3.89 -29.79 -17.94
CA THR A 992 -5.32 -29.61 -18.24
C THR A 992 -5.53 -28.85 -19.56
N GLN A 993 -4.75 -27.79 -19.82
CA GLN A 993 -4.78 -27.04 -21.08
C GLN A 993 -4.50 -27.94 -22.28
N THR A 994 -3.42 -28.73 -22.22
CA THR A 994 -3.10 -29.62 -23.35
C THR A 994 -4.17 -30.71 -23.51
N ALA A 995 -4.63 -31.31 -22.42
CA ALA A 995 -5.64 -32.36 -22.46
C ALA A 995 -6.97 -31.87 -23.07
N VAL A 996 -7.48 -30.72 -22.61
CA VAL A 996 -8.74 -30.14 -23.12
C VAL A 996 -8.60 -29.64 -24.55
N ASN A 997 -7.47 -29.04 -24.91
CA ASN A 997 -7.23 -28.61 -26.29
C ASN A 997 -7.18 -29.81 -27.26
N VAL A 998 -6.41 -30.86 -26.92
CA VAL A 998 -6.30 -32.08 -27.74
C VAL A 998 -7.67 -32.78 -27.84
N TRP A 999 -8.43 -32.84 -26.74
CA TRP A 999 -9.79 -33.36 -26.75
C TRP A 999 -10.71 -32.55 -27.67
N ALA A 1000 -10.74 -31.22 -27.54
CA ALA A 1000 -11.58 -30.35 -28.37
C ALA A 1000 -11.22 -30.47 -29.86
N MET A 1001 -9.93 -30.44 -30.19
CA MET A 1001 -9.42 -30.57 -31.56
C MET A 1001 -9.75 -31.92 -32.23
N GLY A 1002 -9.98 -32.98 -31.44
CA GLY A 1002 -10.33 -34.32 -31.92
C GLY A 1002 -11.81 -34.70 -31.82
N ASN A 1003 -12.64 -33.95 -31.07
CA ASN A 1003 -14.06 -34.27 -30.85
C ASN A 1003 -15.02 -33.20 -31.40
N VAL A 1004 -14.56 -32.00 -31.72
CA VAL A 1004 -15.37 -30.97 -32.38
C VAL A 1004 -15.16 -31.08 -33.89
N GLU A 1005 -16.19 -31.54 -34.59
CA GLU A 1005 -16.21 -31.58 -36.05
C GLU A 1005 -16.05 -30.16 -36.63
N ASP A 1006 -15.25 -30.07 -37.70
CA ASP A 1006 -14.91 -28.83 -38.42
C ASP A 1006 -14.36 -27.67 -37.55
N ILE A 1007 -13.74 -28.00 -36.41
CA ILE A 1007 -13.17 -26.99 -35.50
C ILE A 1007 -12.19 -26.04 -36.22
N CYS A 1008 -12.38 -24.75 -35.93
CA CYS A 1008 -11.74 -23.59 -36.53
C CYS A 1008 -12.17 -23.23 -37.97
N THR A 1009 -13.23 -23.84 -38.52
CA THR A 1009 -13.84 -23.41 -39.80
C THR A 1009 -15.22 -22.75 -39.59
N PRO A 1010 -15.78 -22.01 -40.57
CA PRO A 1010 -17.13 -21.43 -40.49
C PRO A 1010 -18.26 -22.44 -40.25
N GLU A 1011 -18.04 -23.70 -40.61
CA GLU A 1011 -18.98 -24.82 -40.49
C GLU A 1011 -18.98 -25.45 -39.09
N ALA A 1012 -18.00 -25.11 -38.25
CA ALA A 1012 -17.82 -25.66 -36.90
C ALA A 1012 -19.11 -25.64 -36.08
N SER A 1013 -19.51 -26.82 -35.58
CA SER A 1013 -20.61 -26.93 -34.62
C SER A 1013 -20.40 -25.98 -33.43
N ASN A 1014 -21.48 -25.38 -32.94
CA ASN A 1014 -21.45 -24.47 -31.78
C ASN A 1014 -20.45 -23.30 -31.88
N ASN A 1015 -20.14 -22.78 -33.08
CA ASN A 1015 -19.27 -21.62 -33.32
C ASN A 1015 -17.82 -21.73 -32.78
N PHE A 1016 -17.19 -22.91 -32.80
CA PHE A 1016 -15.76 -23.04 -32.48
C PHE A 1016 -14.84 -22.52 -33.61
N LEU A 1017 -14.86 -21.20 -33.85
CA LEU A 1017 -14.16 -20.53 -34.96
C LEU A 1017 -12.69 -20.16 -34.65
N CYS A 1018 -12.20 -20.40 -33.43
CA CYS A 1018 -10.81 -20.16 -33.01
C CYS A 1018 -10.27 -18.74 -33.33
N PRO A 1019 -10.96 -17.66 -32.96
CA PRO A 1019 -10.65 -16.30 -33.43
C PRO A 1019 -9.28 -15.78 -32.99
N LEU A 1020 -8.78 -16.23 -31.83
CA LEU A 1020 -7.47 -15.82 -31.32
C LEU A 1020 -6.33 -16.47 -32.10
N ALA A 1021 -6.43 -17.78 -32.39
CA ALA A 1021 -5.52 -18.49 -33.27
C ALA A 1021 -5.44 -17.83 -34.67
N ALA A 1022 -6.57 -17.41 -35.24
CA ALA A 1022 -6.57 -16.64 -36.50
C ALA A 1022 -5.76 -15.32 -36.39
N GLY A 1023 -5.89 -14.60 -35.26
CA GLY A 1023 -5.10 -13.41 -34.96
C GLY A 1023 -3.60 -13.69 -34.79
N TYR A 1024 -3.22 -14.84 -34.23
CA TYR A 1024 -1.82 -15.27 -34.15
C TYR A 1024 -1.24 -15.66 -35.51
N ALA A 1025 -2.03 -16.30 -36.39
CA ALA A 1025 -1.61 -16.58 -37.77
C ALA A 1025 -1.27 -15.28 -38.52
N ALA A 1026 -2.16 -14.28 -38.49
CA ALA A 1026 -1.91 -12.97 -39.11
C ALA A 1026 -0.66 -12.26 -38.52
N ASN A 1027 -0.48 -12.33 -37.19
CA ASN A 1027 0.71 -11.82 -36.52
C ASN A 1027 2.00 -12.54 -36.94
N ALA A 1028 1.95 -13.85 -37.14
CA ALA A 1028 3.09 -14.66 -37.59
C ALA A 1028 3.49 -14.31 -39.03
N THR A 1029 2.53 -14.06 -39.91
CA THR A 1029 2.77 -13.60 -41.29
C THR A 1029 3.49 -12.26 -41.31
N PHE A 1030 2.98 -11.25 -40.60
CA PHE A 1030 3.56 -9.91 -40.59
C PHE A 1030 4.96 -9.88 -39.96
N TRP A 1031 5.08 -10.35 -38.71
CA TRP A 1031 6.33 -10.23 -37.96
C TRP A 1031 7.36 -11.32 -38.26
N GLY A 1032 6.91 -12.53 -38.59
CA GLY A 1032 7.78 -13.70 -38.78
C GLY A 1032 8.12 -13.98 -40.23
N LEU A 1033 7.10 -14.15 -41.08
CA LEU A 1033 7.30 -14.56 -42.47
C LEU A 1033 7.85 -13.42 -43.33
N ILE A 1034 7.19 -12.26 -43.38
CA ILE A 1034 7.66 -11.11 -44.17
C ILE A 1034 8.81 -10.42 -43.45
N GLY A 1035 8.54 -10.03 -42.20
CA GLY A 1035 9.53 -9.67 -41.20
C GLY A 1035 10.01 -8.20 -41.20
N PRO A 1036 10.48 -7.72 -40.03
CA PRO A 1036 11.07 -6.40 -39.82
C PRO A 1036 12.06 -5.93 -40.87
N LYS A 1037 12.92 -6.84 -41.35
CA LYS A 1037 13.98 -6.52 -42.32
C LYS A 1037 13.43 -5.98 -43.64
N ARG A 1038 12.19 -6.31 -44.02
CA ARG A 1038 11.50 -5.76 -45.20
C ARG A 1038 10.56 -4.62 -44.84
N LEU A 1039 9.88 -4.74 -43.71
CA LEU A 1039 8.86 -3.78 -43.27
C LEU A 1039 9.44 -2.44 -42.84
N PHE A 1040 10.67 -2.40 -42.30
CA PHE A 1040 11.29 -1.19 -41.72
C PHE A 1040 12.65 -0.80 -42.34
N SER A 1041 13.04 -1.35 -43.50
CA SER A 1041 14.29 -0.99 -44.18
C SER A 1041 14.28 0.41 -44.79
N GLU A 1042 15.41 0.85 -45.33
CA GLU A 1042 15.44 1.94 -46.32
C GLU A 1042 14.42 1.65 -47.44
N GLY A 1043 13.69 2.67 -47.87
CA GLY A 1043 12.63 2.57 -48.88
C GLY A 1043 11.31 1.92 -48.46
N SER A 1044 11.19 1.33 -47.26
CA SER A 1044 9.96 0.63 -46.85
C SER A 1044 8.87 1.56 -46.30
N MET A 1045 7.61 1.12 -46.40
CA MET A 1045 6.44 1.89 -45.97
C MET A 1045 6.42 2.21 -44.47
N TYR A 1046 6.83 1.26 -43.63
CA TYR A 1046 6.68 1.37 -42.17
C TYR A 1046 7.93 1.88 -41.45
N ARG A 1047 9.03 2.17 -42.16
CA ARG A 1047 10.31 2.68 -41.58
C ARG A 1047 10.11 3.83 -40.58
N SER A 1048 9.15 4.72 -40.82
CA SER A 1048 8.86 5.87 -39.94
C SER A 1048 8.50 5.46 -38.50
N MET A 1049 8.00 4.25 -38.27
CA MET A 1049 7.71 3.74 -36.93
C MET A 1049 8.95 3.58 -36.05
N LEU A 1050 10.15 3.35 -36.63
CA LEU A 1050 11.37 3.19 -35.84
C LEU A 1050 11.74 4.47 -35.05
N TRP A 1051 11.29 5.65 -35.49
CA TRP A 1051 11.47 6.90 -34.73
C TRP A 1051 10.81 6.88 -33.35
N PHE A 1052 9.80 6.02 -33.14
CA PHE A 1052 9.17 5.89 -31.83
C PHE A 1052 10.13 5.36 -30.76
N PHE A 1053 11.17 4.57 -31.12
CA PHE A 1053 12.23 4.22 -30.16
C PHE A 1053 12.95 5.47 -29.64
N LEU A 1054 13.30 6.41 -30.52
CA LEU A 1054 13.98 7.64 -30.14
C LEU A 1054 13.05 8.55 -29.33
N ILE A 1055 11.80 8.73 -29.77
CA ILE A 1055 10.79 9.51 -29.04
C ILE A 1055 10.57 8.94 -27.63
N GLY A 1056 10.44 7.61 -27.53
CA GLY A 1056 10.29 6.89 -26.27
C GLY A 1056 11.49 7.00 -25.35
N ALA A 1057 12.72 6.93 -25.88
CA ALA A 1057 13.95 7.06 -25.10
C ALA A 1057 14.23 8.51 -24.65
N VAL A 1058 13.97 9.50 -25.51
CA VAL A 1058 14.29 10.91 -25.24
C VAL A 1058 13.26 11.59 -24.36
N SER A 1059 11.96 11.29 -24.53
CA SER A 1059 10.91 12.02 -23.78
C SER A 1059 11.01 11.88 -22.24
N PRO A 1060 11.37 10.74 -21.63
CA PRO A 1060 11.60 10.65 -20.19
C PRO A 1060 12.82 11.45 -19.73
N ILE A 1061 13.87 11.57 -20.55
CA ILE A 1061 15.04 12.40 -20.25
C ILE A 1061 14.63 13.86 -20.22
N VAL A 1062 13.87 14.32 -21.23
CA VAL A 1062 13.35 15.70 -21.29
C VAL A 1062 12.45 15.99 -20.07
N LEU A 1063 11.52 15.09 -19.73
CA LEU A 1063 10.65 15.25 -18.57
C LEU A 1063 11.43 15.27 -17.24
N TYR A 1064 12.44 14.42 -17.09
CA TYR A 1064 13.31 14.36 -15.91
C TYR A 1064 14.16 15.63 -15.74
N LEU A 1065 14.70 16.18 -16.83
CA LEU A 1065 15.41 17.46 -16.83
C LEU A 1065 14.46 18.63 -16.52
N LEU A 1066 13.22 18.58 -17.01
CA LEU A 1066 12.19 19.59 -16.70
C LEU A 1066 11.75 19.52 -15.23
N ASP A 1067 11.55 18.34 -14.64
CA ASP A 1067 11.22 18.21 -13.20
C ASP A 1067 12.37 18.67 -12.30
N ARG A 1068 13.63 18.43 -12.68
CA ARG A 1068 14.79 18.99 -11.97
C ARG A 1068 14.92 20.51 -12.11
N ARG A 1069 14.60 21.08 -13.28
CA ARG A 1069 14.68 22.54 -13.52
C ARG A 1069 13.48 23.30 -12.94
N PHE A 1070 12.31 22.68 -12.90
CA PHE A 1070 11.05 23.25 -12.44
C PHE A 1070 10.33 22.24 -11.54
N PRO A 1071 10.71 22.09 -10.26
CA PRO A 1071 10.18 21.07 -9.35
C PRO A 1071 8.72 21.35 -8.96
N ARG A 1072 7.79 21.08 -9.88
CA ARG A 1072 6.34 21.26 -9.73
C ARG A 1072 5.67 19.91 -9.48
N ALA A 1073 4.85 19.82 -8.45
CA ALA A 1073 4.14 18.60 -8.05
C ALA A 1073 3.26 17.97 -9.15
N THR A 1074 2.90 18.73 -10.20
CA THR A 1074 2.16 18.22 -11.37
C THR A 1074 3.05 17.47 -12.36
N LEU A 1075 4.30 17.90 -12.57
CA LEU A 1075 5.22 17.25 -13.53
C LEU A 1075 5.59 15.84 -13.08
N ARG A 1076 5.79 15.64 -11.77
CA ARG A 1076 6.04 14.33 -11.14
C ARG A 1076 4.91 13.31 -11.28
N LYS A 1077 3.72 13.73 -11.74
CA LYS A 1077 2.55 12.86 -11.97
C LYS A 1077 2.43 12.43 -13.44
N ILE A 1078 3.29 12.93 -14.33
CA ILE A 1078 3.34 12.52 -15.73
C ILE A 1078 4.22 11.27 -15.85
N HIS A 1079 3.69 10.21 -16.43
CA HIS A 1079 4.34 8.91 -16.57
C HIS A 1079 4.28 8.46 -18.04
N LEU A 1080 5.26 8.93 -18.81
CA LEU A 1080 5.37 8.71 -20.26
C LEU A 1080 5.27 7.24 -20.70
N PRO A 1081 5.82 6.24 -19.97
CA PRO A 1081 5.63 4.84 -20.36
C PRO A 1081 4.15 4.40 -20.35
N ALA A 1082 3.33 4.95 -19.45
CA ALA A 1082 1.89 4.66 -19.40
C ALA A 1082 1.11 5.44 -20.48
N ILE A 1083 1.58 6.63 -20.86
CA ILE A 1083 1.04 7.37 -22.01
C ILE A 1083 1.28 6.61 -23.31
N PHE A 1084 2.50 6.07 -23.54
CA PHE A 1084 2.76 5.27 -24.74
C PHE A 1084 2.12 3.88 -24.70
N ALA A 1085 1.88 3.30 -23.52
CA ALA A 1085 1.14 2.04 -23.37
C ALA A 1085 -0.38 2.18 -23.62
N SER A 1086 -0.90 3.38 -23.89
CA SER A 1086 -2.34 3.67 -24.00
C SER A 1086 -3.05 3.04 -25.21
N THR A 1087 -2.36 2.27 -26.04
CA THR A 1087 -2.95 1.49 -27.14
C THR A 1087 -2.41 0.05 -27.20
N ALA A 1088 -1.75 -0.44 -26.14
CA ALA A 1088 -1.00 -1.71 -26.15
C ALA A 1088 -1.81 -2.97 -26.52
N SER A 1089 -3.14 -2.95 -26.38
CA SER A 1089 -4.06 -4.04 -26.72
C SER A 1089 -4.90 -3.76 -27.98
N ILE A 1090 -4.63 -2.67 -28.71
CA ILE A 1090 -5.32 -2.28 -29.94
C ILE A 1090 -4.50 -2.76 -31.15
N PRO A 1091 -5.03 -3.62 -32.03
CA PRO A 1091 -6.20 -4.50 -31.89
C PRO A 1091 -5.87 -5.76 -31.05
N PRO A 1092 -6.86 -6.54 -30.55
CA PRO A 1092 -8.30 -6.52 -30.88
C PRO A 1092 -9.16 -5.52 -30.09
N ALA A 1093 -8.62 -4.85 -29.07
CA ALA A 1093 -9.34 -3.76 -28.41
C ALA A 1093 -9.58 -2.59 -29.37
N THR A 1094 -10.60 -1.79 -29.09
CA THR A 1094 -10.92 -0.57 -29.85
C THR A 1094 -10.83 0.67 -28.95
N ALA A 1095 -11.04 1.85 -29.53
CA ALA A 1095 -11.09 3.10 -28.77
C ALA A 1095 -12.21 3.06 -27.70
N ALA A 1096 -13.35 2.44 -28.01
CA ALA A 1096 -14.47 2.25 -27.09
C ALA A 1096 -14.03 1.69 -25.72
N ASN A 1097 -13.23 0.62 -25.75
CA ASN A 1097 -12.73 -0.05 -24.54
C ASN A 1097 -11.87 0.88 -23.69
N TYR A 1098 -10.87 1.52 -24.31
CA TYR A 1098 -9.91 2.37 -23.61
C TYR A 1098 -10.57 3.65 -23.05
N MET A 1099 -11.52 4.23 -23.77
CA MET A 1099 -12.21 5.44 -23.32
C MET A 1099 -13.23 5.15 -22.21
N ALA A 1100 -14.04 4.10 -22.35
CA ALA A 1100 -14.99 3.70 -21.31
C ALA A 1100 -14.26 3.34 -20.00
N TRP A 1101 -13.15 2.60 -20.09
CA TRP A 1101 -12.27 2.30 -18.97
C TRP A 1101 -11.74 3.57 -18.27
N GLY A 1102 -11.26 4.54 -19.05
CA GLY A 1102 -10.75 5.82 -18.52
C GLY A 1102 -11.84 6.66 -17.84
N ILE A 1103 -13.03 6.77 -18.46
CA ILE A 1103 -14.17 7.52 -17.91
C ILE A 1103 -14.63 6.92 -16.58
N VAL A 1104 -14.88 5.60 -16.54
CA VAL A 1104 -15.31 4.91 -15.32
C VAL A 1104 -14.26 5.02 -14.23
N GLY A 1105 -12.99 4.80 -14.56
CA GLY A 1105 -11.89 4.93 -13.61
C GLY A 1105 -11.76 6.35 -13.03
N LEU A 1106 -11.79 7.38 -13.87
CA LEU A 1106 -11.71 8.78 -13.40
C LEU A 1106 -12.94 9.19 -12.60
N TYR A 1107 -14.13 8.63 -12.88
CA TYR A 1107 -15.29 8.83 -12.02
C TYR A 1107 -15.08 8.20 -10.63
N PHE A 1108 -14.78 6.91 -10.53
CA PHE A 1108 -14.62 6.22 -9.24
C PHE A 1108 -13.38 6.71 -8.46
N ASN A 1109 -12.21 6.75 -9.10
CA ASN A 1109 -10.94 7.08 -8.45
C ASN A 1109 -10.60 8.58 -8.44
N GLY A 1110 -11.29 9.40 -9.24
CA GLY A 1110 -11.15 10.85 -9.26
C GLY A 1110 -12.27 11.57 -8.52
N HIS A 1111 -13.53 11.41 -8.96
CA HIS A 1111 -14.68 12.10 -8.36
C HIS A 1111 -15.14 11.45 -7.05
N LEU A 1112 -15.53 10.18 -7.12
CA LEU A 1112 -16.15 9.46 -6.00
C LEU A 1112 -15.18 9.31 -4.81
N LYS A 1113 -13.91 9.00 -5.08
CA LYS A 1113 -12.84 8.95 -4.06
C LYS A 1113 -12.61 10.27 -3.32
N ARG A 1114 -12.84 11.41 -3.96
CA ARG A 1114 -12.71 12.75 -3.34
C ARG A 1114 -13.96 13.13 -2.55
N ARG A 1115 -15.15 12.91 -3.12
CA ARG A 1115 -16.44 13.36 -2.55
C ARG A 1115 -17.03 12.40 -1.52
N TYR A 1116 -16.81 11.09 -1.68
CA TYR A 1116 -17.37 10.02 -0.86
C TYR A 1116 -16.26 9.04 -0.43
N ARG A 1117 -15.19 9.56 0.20
CA ARG A 1117 -13.99 8.78 0.54
C ARG A 1117 -14.30 7.57 1.43
N ARG A 1118 -15.24 7.67 2.39
CA ARG A 1118 -15.67 6.54 3.25
C ARG A 1118 -16.29 5.42 2.40
N TRP A 1119 -17.25 5.74 1.53
CA TRP A 1119 -17.83 4.78 0.58
C TRP A 1119 -16.75 4.14 -0.30
N TRP A 1120 -15.85 4.94 -0.87
CA TRP A 1120 -14.77 4.44 -1.73
C TRP A 1120 -13.84 3.46 -0.98
N MET A 1121 -13.40 3.82 0.23
CA MET A 1121 -12.53 2.94 1.05
C MET A 1121 -13.23 1.65 1.51
N LYS A 1122 -14.55 1.69 1.79
CA LYS A 1122 -15.30 0.51 2.25
C LYS A 1122 -15.69 -0.43 1.10
N TYR A 1123 -16.08 0.11 -0.06
CA TYR A 1123 -16.76 -0.66 -1.10
C TYR A 1123 -16.06 -0.73 -2.46
N ASN A 1124 -15.19 0.21 -2.86
CA ASN A 1124 -14.69 0.28 -4.25
C ASN A 1124 -14.04 -1.04 -4.75
N TYR A 1125 -13.15 -1.63 -3.94
CA TYR A 1125 -12.49 -2.90 -4.28
C TYR A 1125 -13.46 -4.10 -4.30
N ILE A 1126 -14.57 -4.02 -3.55
CA ILE A 1126 -15.56 -5.09 -3.42
C ILE A 1126 -16.62 -4.98 -4.53
N LEU A 1127 -16.97 -3.77 -4.94
CA LEU A 1127 -17.74 -3.52 -6.16
C LEU A 1127 -16.97 -4.03 -7.38
N SER A 1128 -15.67 -3.72 -7.49
CA SER A 1128 -14.81 -4.24 -8.56
C SER A 1128 -14.84 -5.77 -8.62
N ALA A 1129 -14.52 -6.45 -7.52
CA ALA A 1129 -14.54 -7.92 -7.48
C ALA A 1129 -15.95 -8.50 -7.73
N GLY A 1130 -17.00 -7.81 -7.27
CA GLY A 1130 -18.39 -8.20 -7.47
C GLY A 1130 -18.83 -8.10 -8.93
N LEU A 1131 -18.44 -7.06 -9.66
CA LEU A 1131 -18.76 -6.88 -11.08
C LEU A 1131 -18.01 -7.90 -11.95
N ASP A 1132 -16.73 -8.14 -11.67
CA ASP A 1132 -15.93 -9.15 -12.38
C ASP A 1132 -16.48 -10.58 -12.15
N ALA A 1133 -16.97 -10.86 -10.94
CA ALA A 1133 -17.67 -12.10 -10.62
C ALA A 1133 -19.06 -12.20 -11.27
N ALA A 1134 -19.83 -11.10 -11.29
CA ALA A 1134 -21.15 -11.02 -11.92
C ALA A 1134 -21.06 -11.32 -13.42
N LEU A 1135 -20.07 -10.73 -14.10
CA LEU A 1135 -19.78 -10.97 -15.51
C LEU A 1135 -19.43 -12.44 -15.78
N ALA A 1136 -18.57 -13.04 -14.96
CA ALA A 1136 -18.19 -14.45 -15.11
C ALA A 1136 -19.39 -15.41 -14.95
N VAL A 1137 -20.24 -15.19 -13.93
CA VAL A 1137 -21.45 -15.99 -13.71
C VAL A 1137 -22.49 -15.75 -14.81
N GLY A 1138 -22.73 -14.50 -15.21
CA GLY A 1138 -23.66 -14.14 -16.28
C GLY A 1138 -23.29 -14.78 -17.60
N ASN A 1139 -22.03 -14.63 -18.04
CA ASN A 1139 -21.54 -15.22 -19.28
C ASN A 1139 -21.58 -16.76 -19.24
N PHE A 1140 -21.26 -17.39 -18.10
CA PHE A 1140 -21.37 -18.84 -17.92
C PHE A 1140 -22.82 -19.33 -18.11
N LEU A 1141 -23.80 -18.65 -17.50
CA LEU A 1141 -25.22 -19.00 -17.62
C LEU A 1141 -25.76 -18.74 -19.03
N ILE A 1142 -25.44 -17.59 -19.64
CA ILE A 1142 -25.80 -17.28 -21.04
C ILE A 1142 -25.23 -18.36 -21.98
N PHE A 1143 -23.98 -18.77 -21.78
CA PHE A 1143 -23.38 -19.82 -22.59
C PHE A 1143 -24.11 -21.15 -22.41
N PHE A 1144 -24.11 -21.73 -21.20
CA PHE A 1144 -24.61 -23.09 -20.99
C PHE A 1144 -26.13 -23.24 -21.10
N CYS A 1145 -26.90 -22.23 -20.71
CA CYS A 1145 -28.36 -22.32 -20.70
C CYS A 1145 -29.01 -21.86 -22.01
N LEU A 1146 -28.32 -21.06 -22.83
CA LEU A 1146 -28.90 -20.44 -24.04
C LEU A 1146 -28.05 -20.65 -25.29
N ALA A 1147 -26.80 -20.19 -25.30
CA ALA A 1147 -25.99 -20.19 -26.52
C ALA A 1147 -25.58 -21.61 -26.97
N TYR A 1148 -25.17 -22.47 -26.02
CA TYR A 1148 -24.75 -23.86 -26.27
C TYR A 1148 -25.90 -24.77 -26.72
N PRO A 1149 -27.13 -24.68 -26.15
CA PRO A 1149 -28.33 -25.29 -26.74
C PRO A 1149 -28.77 -24.69 -28.09
N GLY A 1150 -28.05 -23.71 -28.64
CA GLY A 1150 -28.34 -23.11 -29.95
C GLY A 1150 -29.42 -22.02 -29.95
N VAL A 1151 -29.91 -21.57 -28.78
CA VAL A 1151 -30.93 -20.52 -28.69
C VAL A 1151 -30.34 -19.18 -29.15
N ARG A 1152 -30.94 -18.55 -30.15
CA ARG A 1152 -30.54 -17.23 -30.68
C ARG A 1152 -31.75 -16.31 -30.82
N VAL A 1153 -31.71 -15.13 -30.20
CA VAL A 1153 -32.77 -14.12 -30.35
C VAL A 1153 -32.48 -13.24 -31.55
N LYS A 1154 -33.25 -13.42 -32.64
CA LYS A 1154 -33.15 -12.62 -33.87
C LYS A 1154 -34.11 -11.43 -33.81
N TRP A 1155 -33.58 -10.23 -33.68
CA TRP A 1155 -34.32 -8.98 -33.76
C TRP A 1155 -33.36 -7.80 -33.98
N PHE A 1156 -33.91 -6.60 -34.21
CA PHE A 1156 -33.15 -5.38 -34.51
C PHE A 1156 -31.91 -5.18 -33.61
N GLY A 1157 -32.08 -5.20 -32.28
CA GLY A 1157 -30.99 -4.91 -31.34
C GLY A 1157 -29.83 -5.89 -31.35
N ASN A 1158 -30.03 -7.12 -31.85
CA ASN A 1158 -28.98 -8.14 -31.96
C ASN A 1158 -28.34 -8.19 -33.36
N GLU A 1159 -28.96 -7.57 -34.37
CA GLU A 1159 -28.51 -7.64 -35.76
C GLU A 1159 -27.98 -6.29 -36.30
N ILE A 1160 -28.44 -5.17 -35.76
CA ILE A 1160 -28.11 -3.83 -36.30
C ILE A 1160 -26.62 -3.55 -36.32
N THR A 1161 -25.91 -3.81 -35.21
CA THR A 1161 -24.49 -3.49 -35.05
C THR A 1161 -23.60 -4.25 -36.04
N ALA A 1162 -24.00 -5.46 -36.48
CA ALA A 1162 -23.26 -6.22 -37.49
C ALA A 1162 -23.55 -5.79 -38.93
N ARG A 1163 -24.65 -5.06 -39.17
CA ARG A 1163 -25.11 -4.60 -40.49
C ARG A 1163 -24.64 -3.18 -40.85
N THR A 1164 -24.07 -2.43 -39.91
CA THR A 1164 -23.52 -1.09 -40.17
C THR A 1164 -22.17 -1.18 -40.90
N ALA A 1165 -21.76 -0.09 -41.55
CA ALA A 1165 -20.45 0.03 -42.16
C ALA A 1165 -19.30 -0.10 -41.13
N ASP A 1166 -19.56 0.22 -39.85
CA ASP A 1166 -18.64 -0.07 -38.75
C ASP A 1166 -18.54 -1.57 -38.44
N GLY A 1167 -19.67 -2.27 -38.29
CA GLY A 1167 -19.68 -3.71 -37.99
C GLY A 1167 -19.10 -4.56 -39.12
N MET A 1168 -19.28 -4.13 -40.37
CA MET A 1168 -18.66 -4.77 -41.53
C MET A 1168 -17.18 -4.38 -41.73
N GLY A 1169 -16.71 -3.31 -41.08
CA GLY A 1169 -15.37 -2.76 -41.29
C GLY A 1169 -15.16 -2.27 -42.74
N VAL A 1170 -15.98 -1.34 -43.21
CA VAL A 1170 -15.89 -0.83 -44.58
C VAL A 1170 -14.76 0.22 -44.70
N PRO A 1171 -13.83 0.08 -45.67
CA PRO A 1171 -12.78 1.07 -45.91
C PRO A 1171 -13.36 2.34 -46.56
N LEU A 1172 -12.69 3.49 -46.37
CA LEU A 1172 -13.14 4.77 -46.94
C LEU A 1172 -12.95 4.82 -48.47
N ARG A 1173 -11.94 4.12 -48.98
CA ARG A 1173 -11.68 3.93 -50.40
C ARG A 1173 -11.72 2.44 -50.72
N THR A 1174 -12.41 2.08 -51.80
CA THR A 1174 -12.39 0.73 -52.37
C THR A 1174 -11.43 0.67 -53.55
N VAL A 1175 -10.97 -0.54 -53.87
CA VAL A 1175 -10.08 -0.79 -55.02
C VAL A 1175 -10.94 -1.23 -56.20
N GLU A 1176 -10.76 -0.59 -57.36
CA GLU A 1176 -11.47 -0.99 -58.57
C GLU A 1176 -11.03 -2.39 -59.04
N ARG A 1177 -11.93 -3.12 -59.70
CA ARG A 1177 -11.72 -4.52 -60.08
C ARG A 1177 -10.55 -4.64 -61.06
N GLY A 1178 -9.44 -5.24 -60.60
CA GLY A 1178 -8.21 -5.44 -61.37
C GLY A 1178 -7.13 -4.38 -61.14
N GLN A 1179 -7.38 -3.37 -60.30
CA GLN A 1179 -6.36 -2.43 -59.85
C GLN A 1179 -5.73 -2.88 -58.52
N THR A 1180 -4.63 -2.22 -58.14
CA THR A 1180 -3.92 -2.41 -56.88
C THR A 1180 -3.51 -1.06 -56.29
N PHE A 1181 -3.45 -0.95 -54.96
CA PHE A 1181 -2.96 0.25 -54.27
C PHE A 1181 -1.60 0.02 -53.60
N GLY A 1182 -0.93 1.12 -53.22
CA GLY A 1182 0.40 1.10 -52.59
C GLY A 1182 1.57 1.12 -53.59
N PRO A 1183 2.79 0.78 -53.13
CA PRO A 1183 4.00 0.86 -53.95
C PRO A 1183 4.01 -0.24 -55.02
N ARG A 1184 4.52 0.08 -56.22
CA ARG A 1184 4.64 -0.88 -57.35
C ARG A 1184 5.83 -1.84 -57.21
N THR A 1185 6.78 -1.53 -56.35
CA THR A 1185 7.97 -2.33 -56.04
C THR A 1185 8.25 -2.26 -54.54
N TRP A 1186 8.79 -3.33 -53.97
CA TRP A 1186 9.08 -3.46 -52.54
C TRP A 1186 10.20 -4.48 -52.30
N ASN A 1187 10.82 -4.43 -51.11
CA ASN A 1187 11.91 -5.31 -50.66
C ASN A 1187 11.39 -6.55 -49.90
#